data_AF-A0A2V8L4Z9-F1
#
_entry.id   AF-A0A2V8L4Z9-F1
#
_cell.length_a   1.000
_cell.length_b   1.000
_cell.length_c   1.000
_cell.angle_alpha   90.00
_cell.angle_beta   90.00
_cell.angle_gamma   90.00
#
_symmetry.space_group_name_H-M   'P 1'
#
loop_
_entity.id
_entity.type
_entity.pdbx_description
1 polymer ?
#
loop_
_entity_poly.entity_id
_entity_poly.type
_entity_poly.pdbx_seq_one_letter_code
_entity_poly.pdbx_strand_id
1 'polypeptide(L)'
;TTLVPSWDIGGFAAPNGFFAANNGDLLLDIGTDKSTFLVRWNAADHWTTPDVLRSTSNGIFWYEPAVGALLNGPANALILWNNSGANPILQLGDTSIDGSPVQQIYSATATEQGEVYALIRTASSPMLIVRILPNRSVVLKAGDTLPIGAVPVISTMLTGNASGNPAVIAGGRVGSIDRLKNDGGLQPLVRIGDTLPNGKAFAGVQITTAFKQASSLPDGSVVFGSGSNPSSNDGVFVWRNGALDWQVRLPISFGGTTVLNTPSAFSINSRGDWVAQFGGAGIYFIRDSRVQKVMAPSDVPANLTMTGAHYPVVDEAGNVSFELSSGGDNYVMQWDGSSSKIILKPGQIMPDGRAVRSISTILQATSTSLVTQITMADGQQTFAAYSSGAWQYPASRTDRTASGDFVNDGYSFGVNSRGDIGFAYTGNSNNSAIAARIGNSFHYVQSTSDFTPDGALLTAINQIVMNDDGTIFVLAVNDQEQQVIYKGTPEGPGTPYSTQSRGGITLTAAQDSSTVTTGFGSVQPANNGSVPAGLAIFQLRQNGVLVTEASVPMAQAVKSGRIYADTSFPVNTGLAIANPNTHEATISFYFTDENGRNSGTGTMSIAGGAQVAKFLDQPPFNSGASFRGTFTFSSDLPVGAVALRGLLNERSEFLITTLPVVPLAAVSGTQVLPYFADGAGWTTQILLVNPSDAPVNGTIQFFDRGSDTTSGLPVSVRVAGQAAASFVYSIPARSSRRIVTAGGGSSITSGSVRIVPAAGLGAPSVCNVFSYKPGAITVSEAGIPVVPAGRAFRMYVESSGKFNASEAGSIQSGIAIANASPDAASVQAEVRSLAGSLLGSANVRVPANGQVAMFLNQIAGLQNLPEAFQATVITSAAIF
;
A
#
# COMPACT_ATOMS: atom_id res chain seq x y z
N THR A 1 -31.17 13.01 59.15
CA THR A 1 -31.50 13.65 57.85
C THR A 1 -31.28 12.62 56.78
N THR A 2 -32.16 12.57 55.78
CA THR A 2 -32.08 11.57 54.70
C THR A 2 -31.12 12.09 53.63
N LEU A 3 -30.19 11.25 53.17
CA LEU A 3 -29.30 11.60 52.05
C LEU A 3 -30.12 11.68 50.77
N VAL A 4 -29.95 12.75 49.98
CA VAL A 4 -30.66 12.95 48.71
C VAL A 4 -29.61 13.07 47.60
N PRO A 5 -29.76 12.37 46.45
CA PRO A 5 -28.86 12.54 45.31
C PRO A 5 -28.91 13.98 44.77
N SER A 6 -27.75 14.61 44.55
CA SER A 6 -27.60 16.04 44.26
C SER A 6 -27.95 16.49 42.83
N TRP A 7 -28.68 15.70 42.05
CA TRP A 7 -28.81 15.93 40.60
C TRP A 7 -29.87 16.95 40.17
N ASP A 8 -30.63 17.58 41.07
CA ASP A 8 -31.89 18.22 40.65
C ASP A 8 -32.22 19.58 41.30
N ILE A 9 -31.27 20.53 41.28
CA ILE A 9 -31.60 21.94 41.59
C ILE A 9 -30.91 22.89 40.59
N GLY A 10 -31.58 23.13 39.44
CA GLY A 10 -31.46 24.38 38.69
C GLY A 10 -30.26 24.55 37.75
N GLY A 11 -30.28 23.87 36.58
CA GLY A 11 -29.91 24.45 35.28
C GLY A 11 -28.47 24.95 35.02
N PHE A 12 -27.55 24.90 35.97
CA PHE A 12 -26.13 25.16 35.76
C PHE A 12 -25.34 23.86 35.93
N ALA A 13 -24.42 23.57 35.01
CA ALA A 13 -23.51 22.43 35.14
C ALA A 13 -22.66 22.60 36.41
N ALA A 14 -23.03 21.92 37.50
CA ALA A 14 -22.25 21.94 38.73
C ALA A 14 -20.91 21.20 38.49
N PRO A 15 -19.76 21.78 38.86
CA PRO A 15 -18.48 21.08 38.80
C PRO A 15 -18.44 19.99 39.90
N ASN A 16 -17.92 18.82 39.50
CA ASN A 16 -17.66 17.58 40.24
C ASN A 16 -18.10 17.54 41.73
N GLY A 17 -19.08 16.70 42.07
CA GLY A 17 -19.47 16.41 43.46
C GLY A 17 -18.52 15.47 44.22
N PHE A 18 -17.41 15.07 43.60
CA PHE A 18 -16.42 14.14 44.15
C PHE A 18 -15.02 14.46 43.62
N PHE A 19 -14.02 14.44 44.49
CA PHE A 19 -12.61 14.57 44.15
C PHE A 19 -11.77 13.60 44.97
N ALA A 20 -10.78 12.98 44.33
CA ALA A 20 -9.76 12.17 44.99
C ALA A 20 -8.39 12.74 44.65
N ALA A 21 -7.62 13.10 45.67
CA ALA A 21 -6.26 13.63 45.49
C ALA A 21 -5.22 12.50 45.43
N ASN A 22 -4.04 12.82 44.90
CA ASN A 22 -2.92 11.87 44.76
C ASN A 22 -2.43 11.30 46.11
N ASN A 23 -2.65 12.02 47.21
CA ASN A 23 -2.32 11.55 48.55
C ASN A 23 -3.39 10.64 49.18
N GLY A 24 -4.49 10.37 48.46
CA GLY A 24 -5.61 9.55 48.92
C GLY A 24 -6.72 10.29 49.68
N ASP A 25 -6.60 11.62 49.84
CA ASP A 25 -7.67 12.43 50.42
C ASP A 25 -8.91 12.41 49.53
N LEU A 26 -10.08 12.44 50.17
CA LEU A 26 -11.37 12.43 49.49
C LEU A 26 -12.16 13.69 49.85
N LEU A 27 -12.75 14.33 48.84
CA LEU A 27 -13.63 15.48 49.01
C LEU A 27 -14.96 15.21 48.30
N LEU A 28 -16.06 15.36 49.02
CA LEU A 28 -17.41 15.11 48.52
C LEU A 28 -18.36 16.27 48.80
N ASP A 29 -19.26 16.52 47.87
CA ASP A 29 -20.45 17.33 48.11
C ASP A 29 -21.63 16.41 48.47
N ILE A 30 -22.22 16.63 49.64
CA ILE A 30 -23.26 15.80 50.24
C ILE A 30 -24.50 16.64 50.50
N GLY A 31 -25.57 16.32 49.77
CA GLY A 31 -26.89 16.89 49.98
C GLY A 31 -27.69 16.16 51.06
N THR A 32 -28.36 16.94 51.91
CA THR A 32 -29.44 16.47 52.79
C THR A 32 -30.73 17.19 52.44
N ASP A 33 -31.86 16.72 52.99
CA ASP A 33 -33.18 17.34 52.88
C ASP A 33 -33.25 18.82 53.35
N LYS A 34 -32.21 19.32 54.05
CA LYS A 34 -32.21 20.67 54.64
C LYS A 34 -31.00 21.53 54.29
N SER A 35 -29.89 20.95 53.82
CA SER A 35 -28.63 21.66 53.56
C SER A 35 -27.67 20.78 52.74
N THR A 36 -26.75 21.41 52.01
CA THR A 36 -25.58 20.77 51.39
C THR A 36 -24.36 20.92 52.29
N PHE A 37 -23.46 19.95 52.25
CA PHE A 37 -22.24 19.89 53.04
C PHE A 37 -21.08 19.44 52.16
N LEU A 38 -19.96 20.13 52.25
CA LEU A 38 -18.70 19.63 51.71
C LEU A 38 -17.98 18.86 52.81
N VAL A 39 -17.58 17.63 52.50
CA VAL A 39 -16.96 16.72 53.46
C VAL A 39 -15.62 16.27 52.92
N ARG A 40 -14.56 16.55 53.67
CA ARG A 40 -13.18 16.23 53.33
C ARG A 40 -12.65 15.19 54.32
N TRP A 41 -12.21 14.04 53.82
CA TRP A 41 -11.50 13.03 54.59
C TRP A 41 -10.02 13.03 54.24
N ASN A 42 -9.17 13.01 55.27
CA ASN A 42 -7.75 12.92 55.09
C ASN A 42 -7.32 11.44 55.01
N ALA A 43 -6.41 11.08 54.11
CA ALA A 43 -5.88 9.72 54.08
C ALA A 43 -4.96 9.43 55.27
N ALA A 44 -4.26 10.44 55.81
CA ALA A 44 -3.30 10.27 56.89
C ALA A 44 -3.97 9.91 58.24
N ASP A 45 -5.27 10.17 58.40
CA ASP A 45 -6.04 9.74 59.57
C ASP A 45 -6.87 8.47 59.32
N HIS A 46 -6.61 7.76 58.22
CA HIS A 46 -7.38 6.60 57.75
C HIS A 46 -8.87 6.90 57.53
N TRP A 47 -9.19 8.12 57.08
CA TRP A 47 -10.55 8.60 56.83
C TRP A 47 -11.47 8.53 58.06
N THR A 48 -10.90 8.66 59.26
CA THR A 48 -11.65 8.48 60.51
C THR A 48 -12.38 9.74 60.96
N THR A 49 -11.85 10.93 60.70
CA THR A 49 -12.46 12.20 61.12
C THR A 49 -12.56 13.17 59.94
N PRO A 50 -13.76 13.37 59.35
CA PRO A 50 -13.90 14.32 58.27
C PRO A 50 -13.95 15.77 58.74
N ASP A 51 -13.34 16.67 57.97
CA ASP A 51 -13.67 18.08 58.03
C ASP A 51 -14.98 18.33 57.28
N VAL A 52 -15.91 19.01 57.94
CA VAL A 52 -17.23 19.29 57.38
C VAL A 52 -17.43 20.80 57.27
N LEU A 53 -17.69 21.26 56.05
CA LEU A 53 -18.11 22.63 55.78
C LEU A 53 -19.58 22.62 55.36
N ARG A 54 -20.42 23.36 56.09
CA ARG A 54 -21.80 23.60 55.64
C ARG A 54 -21.74 24.43 54.35
N SER A 55 -22.20 23.85 53.26
CA SER A 55 -22.02 24.40 51.92
C SER A 55 -23.15 25.38 51.59
N THR A 56 -22.76 26.58 51.17
CA THR A 56 -23.57 27.47 50.30
C THR A 56 -22.93 27.57 48.92
N SER A 57 -22.05 26.62 48.59
CA SER A 57 -21.31 26.57 47.33
C SER A 57 -22.13 25.84 46.26
N ASN A 58 -21.90 26.21 45.01
CA ASN A 58 -22.50 25.62 43.81
C ASN A 58 -21.59 24.52 43.19
N GLY A 59 -20.60 24.00 43.93
CA GLY A 59 -19.73 22.89 43.52
C GLY A 59 -18.23 23.08 43.83
N ILE A 60 -17.43 22.07 43.48
CA ILE A 60 -15.98 22.01 43.71
C ILE A 60 -15.24 22.26 42.40
N PHE A 61 -14.36 23.25 42.34
CA PHE A 61 -13.49 23.47 41.17
C PHE A 61 -12.25 22.57 41.17
N TRP A 62 -11.56 22.46 42.31
CA TRP A 62 -10.33 21.68 42.44
C TRP A 62 -10.04 21.37 43.91
N TYR A 63 -9.25 20.34 44.18
CA TYR A 63 -8.68 20.09 45.49
C TYR A 63 -7.21 19.69 45.36
N GLU A 64 -6.35 20.42 46.04
CA GLU A 64 -4.91 20.15 46.12
C GLU A 64 -4.54 20.08 47.60
N PRO A 65 -4.12 18.91 48.14
CA PRO A 65 -3.82 18.75 49.57
C PRO A 65 -2.89 19.82 50.16
N ALA A 66 -1.89 20.27 49.40
CA ALA A 66 -0.96 21.30 49.85
C ALA A 66 -1.60 22.70 50.00
N VAL A 67 -2.76 22.93 49.38
CA VAL A 67 -3.41 24.25 49.26
C VAL A 67 -4.78 24.28 49.94
N GLY A 68 -5.64 23.30 49.66
CA GLY A 68 -7.03 23.22 50.06
C GLY A 68 -7.99 23.01 48.89
N ALA A 69 -9.28 23.10 49.18
CA ALA A 69 -10.35 22.99 48.20
C ALA A 69 -10.69 24.36 47.60
N LEU A 70 -10.70 24.46 46.27
CA LEU A 70 -11.21 25.60 45.53
C LEU A 70 -12.69 25.36 45.22
N LEU A 71 -13.55 26.22 45.73
CA LEU A 71 -15.01 26.05 45.69
C LEU A 71 -15.66 27.18 44.90
N ASN A 72 -16.76 26.86 44.23
CA ASN A 72 -17.65 27.85 43.63
C ASN A 72 -18.61 28.38 44.70
N GLY A 73 -18.23 29.44 45.41
CA GLY A 73 -19.00 30.00 46.51
C GLY A 73 -20.24 30.79 46.10
N PRO A 74 -21.01 31.29 47.09
CA PRO A 74 -22.17 32.12 46.84
C PRO A 74 -21.81 33.37 46.02
N ALA A 75 -22.74 33.82 45.18
CA ALA A 75 -22.53 34.87 44.16
C ALA A 75 -21.39 34.55 43.16
N ASN A 76 -21.07 33.27 42.93
CA ASN A 76 -20.00 32.78 42.06
C ASN A 76 -18.61 33.35 42.43
N ALA A 77 -18.33 33.49 43.73
CA ALA A 77 -16.98 33.81 44.22
C ALA A 77 -16.10 32.56 44.26
N LEU A 78 -14.82 32.69 43.96
CA LEU A 78 -13.84 31.62 44.18
C LEU A 78 -13.45 31.60 45.66
N ILE A 79 -13.77 30.51 46.36
CA ILE A 79 -13.46 30.31 47.77
C ILE A 79 -12.31 29.32 47.90
N LEU A 80 -11.31 29.62 48.72
CA LEU A 80 -10.31 28.66 49.17
C LEU A 80 -10.68 28.15 50.56
N TRP A 81 -10.97 26.86 50.67
CA TRP A 81 -11.22 26.17 51.93
C TRP A 81 -10.02 25.31 52.32
N ASN A 82 -9.34 25.70 53.38
CA ASN A 82 -8.22 24.97 53.95
C ASN A 82 -8.24 25.07 55.49
N ASN A 83 -7.11 24.74 56.14
CA ASN A 83 -7.01 24.75 57.60
C ASN A 83 -7.19 26.16 58.23
N SER A 84 -7.14 27.23 57.42
CA SER A 84 -7.46 28.60 57.85
C SER A 84 -8.94 28.97 57.72
N GLY A 85 -9.79 28.04 57.29
CA GLY A 85 -11.21 28.26 57.01
C GLY A 85 -11.51 28.43 55.53
N ALA A 86 -12.76 28.81 55.22
CA ALA A 86 -13.26 29.03 53.87
C ALA A 86 -13.29 30.52 53.54
N ASN A 87 -12.33 31.00 52.75
CA ASN A 87 -12.11 32.42 52.49
C ASN A 87 -12.27 32.75 50.99
N PRO A 88 -12.98 33.83 50.61
CA PRO A 88 -13.05 34.27 49.23
C PRO A 88 -11.71 34.83 48.76
N ILE A 89 -11.21 34.30 47.64
CA ILE A 89 -9.94 34.72 47.03
C ILE A 89 -10.13 35.45 45.70
N LEU A 90 -11.31 35.35 45.08
CA LEU A 90 -11.73 36.18 43.94
C LEU A 90 -13.27 36.32 43.92
N GLN A 91 -13.78 37.49 43.56
CA GLN A 91 -15.23 37.76 43.51
C GLN A 91 -15.62 38.42 42.18
N LEU A 92 -16.90 38.31 41.81
CA LEU A 92 -17.45 39.11 40.71
C LEU A 92 -17.35 40.60 41.05
N GLY A 93 -17.05 41.43 40.05
CA GLY A 93 -16.81 42.87 40.20
C GLY A 93 -15.39 43.24 40.64
N ASP A 94 -14.54 42.28 41.02
CA ASP A 94 -13.13 42.54 41.34
C ASP A 94 -12.42 43.12 40.09
N THR A 95 -11.68 44.21 40.27
CA THR A 95 -10.97 44.93 39.19
C THR A 95 -9.44 44.83 39.31
N SER A 96 -8.94 44.17 40.35
CA SER A 96 -7.52 44.15 40.70
C SER A 96 -6.62 43.28 39.80
N ILE A 97 -7.21 42.57 38.83
CA ILE A 97 -6.47 41.67 37.92
C ILE A 97 -5.99 42.42 36.68
N ASP A 98 -6.92 42.97 35.89
CA ASP A 98 -6.65 43.63 34.61
C ASP A 98 -7.28 45.04 34.55
N GLY A 99 -7.79 45.56 35.67
CA GLY A 99 -8.51 46.84 35.74
C GLY A 99 -10.00 46.74 35.34
N SER A 100 -10.45 45.60 34.82
CA SER A 100 -11.84 45.38 34.38
C SER A 100 -12.59 44.50 35.37
N PRO A 101 -13.89 44.75 35.63
CA PRO A 101 -14.63 43.98 36.61
C PRO A 101 -14.82 42.53 36.13
N VAL A 102 -14.49 41.57 36.99
CA VAL A 102 -14.78 40.13 36.76
C VAL A 102 -16.29 39.93 36.64
N GLN A 103 -16.74 39.33 35.54
CA GLN A 103 -18.15 39.04 35.29
C GLN A 103 -18.50 37.57 35.51
N GLN A 104 -17.54 36.67 35.34
CA GLN A 104 -17.75 35.23 35.49
C GLN A 104 -16.45 34.52 35.88
N ILE A 105 -16.57 33.49 36.72
CA ILE A 105 -15.50 32.53 37.04
C ILE A 105 -15.96 31.18 36.50
N TYR A 106 -15.23 30.63 35.53
CA TYR A 106 -15.58 29.38 34.86
C TYR A 106 -14.98 28.16 35.56
N SER A 107 -13.72 28.25 35.97
CA SER A 107 -13.00 27.18 36.66
C SER A 107 -11.82 27.75 37.46
N ALA A 108 -11.27 26.94 38.36
CA ALA A 108 -10.04 27.23 39.07
C ALA A 108 -9.24 25.97 39.36
N THR A 109 -7.93 26.08 39.51
CA THR A 109 -7.02 24.99 39.84
C THR A 109 -5.89 25.48 40.74
N ALA A 110 -5.21 24.56 41.41
CA ALA A 110 -4.04 24.84 42.21
C ALA A 110 -2.91 23.86 41.90
N THR A 111 -1.68 24.34 41.98
CA THR A 111 -0.47 23.52 41.92
C THR A 111 -0.06 23.07 43.33
N GLU A 112 0.69 21.97 43.46
CA GLU A 112 1.32 21.54 44.72
C GLU A 112 2.20 22.64 45.38
N GLN A 113 2.68 23.61 44.58
CA GLN A 113 3.52 24.73 45.05
C GLN A 113 2.72 25.91 45.64
N GLY A 114 1.39 25.81 45.73
CA GLY A 114 0.56 26.88 46.31
C GLY A 114 0.09 27.96 45.33
N GLU A 115 0.39 27.81 44.04
CA GLU A 115 -0.14 28.71 43.02
C GLU A 115 -1.61 28.38 42.73
N VAL A 116 -2.47 29.40 42.69
CA VAL A 116 -3.89 29.24 42.34
C VAL A 116 -4.17 29.99 41.06
N TYR A 117 -4.80 29.32 40.10
CA TYR A 117 -5.19 29.88 38.81
C TYR A 117 -6.71 29.81 38.64
N ALA A 118 -7.28 30.77 37.92
CA ALA A 118 -8.69 30.80 37.55
C ALA A 118 -8.87 31.12 36.08
N LEU A 119 -9.87 30.51 35.45
CA LEU A 119 -10.39 30.88 34.14
C LEU A 119 -11.60 31.80 34.35
N ILE A 120 -11.51 33.04 33.88
CA ILE A 120 -12.52 34.07 34.12
C ILE A 120 -12.92 34.80 32.84
N ARG A 121 -14.02 35.54 32.91
CA ARG A 121 -14.39 36.59 31.97
C ARG A 121 -14.45 37.92 32.72
N THR A 122 -13.94 38.99 32.10
CA THR A 122 -14.11 40.36 32.58
C THR A 122 -15.00 41.15 31.62
N ALA A 123 -15.37 42.38 31.98
CA ALA A 123 -16.14 43.25 31.09
C ALA A 123 -15.42 43.58 29.77
N SER A 124 -14.09 43.53 29.74
CA SER A 124 -13.26 43.88 28.58
C SER A 124 -12.68 42.67 27.86
N SER A 125 -12.57 41.51 28.52
CA SER A 125 -12.03 40.29 27.94
C SER A 125 -13.02 39.13 28.07
N PRO A 126 -13.37 38.45 26.95
CA PRO A 126 -14.28 37.31 26.99
C PRO A 126 -13.66 36.09 27.69
N MET A 127 -12.33 36.03 27.81
CA MET A 127 -11.60 34.96 28.49
C MET A 127 -10.23 35.45 29.00
N LEU A 128 -9.92 35.15 30.25
CA LEU A 128 -8.61 35.31 30.86
C LEU A 128 -8.27 34.06 31.69
N ILE A 129 -7.04 33.57 31.59
CA ILE A 129 -6.44 32.72 32.61
C ILE A 129 -5.60 33.62 33.49
N VAL A 130 -5.91 33.61 34.78
CA VAL A 130 -5.34 34.51 35.76
C VAL A 130 -4.72 33.69 36.87
N ARG A 131 -3.58 34.14 37.35
CA ARG A 131 -3.04 33.68 38.62
C ARG A 131 -3.63 34.53 39.73
N ILE A 132 -4.12 33.91 40.78
CA ILE A 132 -4.75 34.56 41.95
C ILE A 132 -3.81 34.54 43.15
N LEU A 133 -3.11 33.43 43.36
CA LEU A 133 -2.09 33.27 44.41
C LEU A 133 -0.73 32.86 43.82
N PRO A 134 0.38 33.31 44.41
CA PRO A 134 0.46 34.24 45.54
C PRO A 134 0.20 35.70 45.12
N ASN A 135 0.38 36.04 43.84
CA ASN A 135 0.14 37.36 43.29
C ASN A 135 -0.86 37.30 42.14
N ARG A 136 -1.67 38.35 42.03
CA ARG A 136 -2.66 38.48 40.96
C ARG A 136 -1.99 38.92 39.66
N SER A 137 -2.16 38.15 38.60
CA SER A 137 -1.64 38.49 37.27
C SER A 137 -2.43 37.81 36.16
N VAL A 138 -2.59 38.49 35.03
CA VAL A 138 -3.05 37.85 33.79
C VAL A 138 -1.92 36.96 33.26
N VAL A 139 -2.21 35.68 33.05
CA VAL A 139 -1.29 34.70 32.48
C VAL A 139 -1.54 34.58 30.99
N LEU A 140 -2.80 34.47 30.60
CA LEU A 140 -3.25 34.42 29.22
C LEU A 140 -4.56 35.19 29.07
N LYS A 141 -4.76 35.79 27.90
CA LYS A 141 -6.01 36.44 27.50
C LYS A 141 -6.48 35.97 26.14
N ALA A 142 -7.76 36.16 25.86
CA ALA A 142 -8.31 35.97 24.52
C ALA A 142 -7.50 36.79 23.49
N GLY A 143 -7.08 36.12 22.41
CA GLY A 143 -6.26 36.70 21.35
C GLY A 143 -4.75 36.48 21.49
N ASP A 144 -4.26 36.00 22.64
CA ASP A 144 -2.86 35.58 22.76
C ASP A 144 -2.57 34.37 21.87
N THR A 145 -1.39 34.36 21.23
CA THR A 145 -0.94 33.23 20.39
C THR A 145 0.09 32.41 21.15
N LEU A 146 -0.19 31.11 21.34
CA LEU A 146 0.71 30.16 22.01
C LEU A 146 1.23 29.11 21.02
N PRO A 147 2.55 28.96 20.84
CA PRO A 147 3.11 27.89 20.04
C PRO A 147 3.11 26.59 20.85
N ILE A 148 2.01 25.83 20.79
CA ILE A 148 1.94 24.49 21.37
C ILE A 148 2.30 23.43 20.32
N GLY A 149 3.35 22.65 20.60
CA GLY A 149 3.65 21.43 19.84
C GLY A 149 2.74 20.30 20.30
N ALA A 150 1.55 20.18 19.73
CA ALA A 150 0.66 19.05 19.96
C ALA A 150 0.83 18.04 18.83
N VAL A 151 1.08 16.77 19.17
CA VAL A 151 0.95 15.68 18.20
C VAL A 151 -0.55 15.57 17.88
N PRO A 152 -0.97 15.78 16.62
CA PRO A 152 -2.39 15.77 16.30
C PRO A 152 -2.94 14.35 16.42
N VAL A 153 -3.81 14.11 17.40
CA VAL A 153 -4.62 12.88 17.44
C VAL A 153 -5.66 12.98 16.33
N ILE A 154 -5.75 11.97 15.48
CA ILE A 154 -6.74 11.91 14.40
C ILE A 154 -7.86 10.96 14.84
N SER A 155 -9.03 11.51 15.14
CA SER A 155 -10.17 10.68 15.58
C SER A 155 -10.78 9.89 14.43
N THR A 156 -10.83 10.47 13.23
CA THR A 156 -11.39 9.83 12.03
C THR A 156 -10.96 10.56 10.76
N MET A 157 -10.99 9.84 9.64
CA MET A 157 -10.95 10.43 8.30
C MET A 157 -12.39 10.65 7.79
N LEU A 158 -12.65 11.82 7.21
CA LEU A 158 -13.97 12.13 6.67
C LEU A 158 -14.22 11.32 5.39
N THR A 159 -15.29 10.54 5.40
CA THR A 159 -15.79 9.84 4.23
C THR A 159 -16.40 10.83 3.23
N GLY A 160 -16.29 10.52 1.94
CA GLY A 160 -16.86 11.31 0.85
C GLY A 160 -16.11 11.05 -0.45
N ASN A 161 -16.76 11.34 -1.58
CA ASN A 161 -16.24 11.03 -2.92
C ASN A 161 -15.16 12.03 -3.40
N ALA A 162 -14.39 12.60 -2.47
CA ALA A 162 -13.32 13.55 -2.78
C ALA A 162 -12.10 12.81 -3.33
N SER A 163 -11.45 13.36 -4.35
CA SER A 163 -10.14 12.89 -4.81
C SER A 163 -9.00 13.52 -3.99
N GLY A 164 -7.82 12.89 -3.99
CA GLY A 164 -6.64 13.43 -3.30
C GLY A 164 -6.56 13.05 -1.82
N ASN A 165 -6.01 13.91 -0.97
CA ASN A 165 -5.83 13.58 0.45
C ASN A 165 -7.10 13.83 1.27
N PRO A 166 -7.43 12.95 2.23
CA PRO A 166 -8.65 13.06 3.00
C PRO A 166 -8.62 14.27 3.94
N ALA A 167 -9.81 14.83 4.18
CA ALA A 167 -10.04 15.65 5.37
C ALA A 167 -10.15 14.74 6.61
N VAL A 168 -9.74 15.25 7.75
CA VAL A 168 -9.67 14.51 9.01
C VAL A 168 -10.26 15.35 10.14
N ILE A 169 -10.74 14.68 11.17
CA ILE A 169 -11.08 15.34 12.44
C ILE A 169 -9.89 15.21 13.38
N ALA A 170 -9.19 16.32 13.58
CA ALA A 170 -8.02 16.40 14.45
C ALA A 170 -8.42 16.90 15.85
N GLY A 171 -7.88 16.25 16.87
CA GLY A 171 -8.27 16.42 18.27
C GLY A 171 -9.09 15.24 18.79
N GLY A 172 -9.56 15.35 20.04
CA GLY A 172 -10.32 14.30 20.71
C GLY A 172 -11.72 14.09 20.13
N ARG A 173 -12.66 13.64 20.98
CA ARG A 173 -14.04 13.29 20.59
C ARG A 173 -14.80 14.42 19.87
N VAL A 174 -14.44 15.67 20.15
CA VAL A 174 -14.91 16.87 19.45
C VAL A 174 -13.69 17.60 18.93
N GLY A 175 -13.52 17.64 17.61
CA GLY A 175 -12.25 18.03 16.97
C GLY A 175 -12.40 19.17 15.97
N SER A 176 -11.24 19.71 15.58
CA SER A 176 -11.08 20.61 14.44
C SER A 176 -11.10 19.82 13.14
N ILE A 177 -11.31 20.51 12.02
CA ILE A 177 -11.28 19.92 10.69
C ILE A 177 -9.97 20.33 10.01
N ASP A 178 -9.19 19.33 9.62
CA ASP A 178 -7.93 19.50 8.92
C ASP A 178 -7.92 18.69 7.62
N ARG A 179 -6.99 18.97 6.71
CA ARG A 179 -6.70 18.18 5.52
C ARG A 179 -5.30 17.64 5.58
N LEU A 180 -5.14 16.36 5.25
CA LEU A 180 -3.82 15.75 5.14
C LEU A 180 -3.05 16.36 3.95
N LYS A 181 -1.81 16.78 4.19
CA LYS A 181 -0.89 17.27 3.15
C LYS A 181 -0.07 16.13 2.58
N ASN A 182 0.51 16.35 1.40
CA ASN A 182 1.40 15.38 0.75
C ASN A 182 2.69 15.11 1.55
N ASP A 183 3.10 16.06 2.39
CA ASP A 183 4.27 15.94 3.26
C ASP A 183 3.96 15.24 4.61
N GLY A 184 2.74 14.68 4.77
CA GLY A 184 2.29 14.03 6.00
C GLY A 184 1.80 15.00 7.09
N GLY A 185 1.92 16.31 6.90
CA GLY A 185 1.40 17.30 7.85
C GLY A 185 -0.10 17.54 7.72
N LEU A 186 -0.67 18.29 8.66
CA LEU A 186 -2.07 18.72 8.63
C LEU A 186 -2.19 20.19 8.19
N GLN A 187 -3.14 20.46 7.29
CA GLN A 187 -3.57 21.79 6.90
C GLN A 187 -4.91 22.10 7.59
N PRO A 188 -4.98 23.09 8.47
CA PRO A 188 -6.23 23.48 9.11
C PRO A 188 -7.24 24.01 8.10
N LEU A 189 -8.47 23.50 8.16
CA LEU A 189 -9.61 24.03 7.40
C LEU A 189 -10.51 24.87 8.30
N VAL A 190 -10.87 24.33 9.47
CA VAL A 190 -11.71 24.99 10.48
C VAL A 190 -11.26 24.57 11.87
N ARG A 191 -10.85 25.53 12.71
CA ARG A 191 -10.36 25.29 14.07
C ARG A 191 -11.41 25.63 15.11
N ILE A 192 -11.44 24.85 16.18
CA ILE A 192 -12.26 25.19 17.36
C ILE A 192 -11.92 26.62 17.80
N GLY A 193 -12.95 27.46 17.93
CA GLY A 193 -12.82 28.90 18.20
C GLY A 193 -13.00 29.80 16.98
N ASP A 194 -12.89 29.29 15.75
CA ASP A 194 -13.10 30.07 14.53
C ASP A 194 -14.52 30.65 14.50
N THR A 195 -14.67 31.88 14.00
CA THR A 195 -15.98 32.52 13.91
C THR A 195 -16.77 31.96 12.74
N LEU A 196 -17.90 31.35 13.04
CA LEU A 196 -18.82 30.81 12.03
C LEU A 196 -19.70 31.93 11.43
N PRO A 197 -20.29 31.70 10.25
CA PRO A 197 -21.23 32.64 9.60
C PRO A 197 -22.44 33.08 10.44
N ASN A 198 -22.74 32.40 11.55
CA ASN A 198 -23.79 32.76 12.51
C ASN A 198 -23.29 33.68 13.65
N GLY A 199 -22.01 34.06 13.65
CA GLY A 199 -21.37 34.88 14.69
C GLY A 199 -20.95 34.11 15.94
N LYS A 200 -21.18 32.80 16.02
CA LYS A 200 -20.73 31.94 17.13
C LYS A 200 -19.34 31.37 16.84
N ALA A 201 -18.63 31.01 17.90
CA ALA A 201 -17.39 30.26 17.77
C ALA A 201 -17.69 28.80 17.40
N PHE A 202 -16.89 28.22 16.50
CA PHE A 202 -16.95 26.81 16.15
C PHE A 202 -16.58 25.97 17.37
N ALA A 203 -17.51 25.13 17.81
CA ALA A 203 -17.33 24.28 18.99
C ALA A 203 -16.68 22.92 18.67
N GLY A 204 -16.30 22.70 17.41
CA GLY A 204 -15.76 21.44 16.89
C GLY A 204 -16.84 20.53 16.31
N VAL A 205 -16.40 19.47 15.63
CA VAL A 205 -17.24 18.42 15.06
C VAL A 205 -17.12 17.15 15.87
N GLN A 206 -18.24 16.46 16.06
CA GLN A 206 -18.28 15.14 16.68
C GLN A 206 -18.52 14.05 15.62
N ILE A 207 -17.57 13.11 15.50
CA ILE A 207 -17.76 11.87 14.75
C ILE A 207 -17.60 10.69 15.71
N THR A 208 -18.68 9.97 15.95
CA THR A 208 -18.73 8.78 16.81
C THR A 208 -19.71 7.78 16.22
N THR A 209 -19.92 6.64 16.87
CA THR A 209 -21.00 5.73 16.49
C THR A 209 -22.35 6.44 16.48
N ALA A 210 -22.65 7.37 17.39
CA ALA A 210 -23.94 8.07 17.47
C ALA A 210 -24.03 9.39 16.67
N PHE A 211 -22.92 9.92 16.17
CA PHE A 211 -22.86 11.25 15.54
C PHE A 211 -22.00 11.21 14.27
N LYS A 212 -22.52 11.73 13.16
CA LYS A 212 -21.80 11.85 11.87
C LYS A 212 -22.08 13.23 11.28
N GLN A 213 -21.47 14.26 11.86
CA GLN A 213 -21.78 15.66 11.58
C GLN A 213 -20.80 16.33 10.60
N ALA A 214 -20.03 15.56 9.83
CA ALA A 214 -19.21 16.11 8.76
C ALA A 214 -19.04 15.11 7.61
N SER A 215 -18.87 15.65 6.40
CA SER A 215 -18.65 14.88 5.17
C SER A 215 -17.81 15.69 4.18
N SER A 216 -17.00 14.99 3.38
CA SER A 216 -16.28 15.59 2.26
C SER A 216 -17.14 15.52 0.98
N LEU A 217 -17.01 16.53 0.11
CA LEU A 217 -17.65 16.58 -1.22
C LEU A 217 -16.63 16.32 -2.34
N PRO A 218 -17.06 15.88 -3.54
CA PRO A 218 -16.16 15.62 -4.68
C PRO A 218 -15.27 16.79 -5.08
N ASP A 219 -15.76 18.03 -4.92
CA ASP A 219 -15.03 19.27 -5.21
C ASP A 219 -13.97 19.61 -4.14
N GLY A 220 -13.82 18.76 -3.12
CA GLY A 220 -12.92 18.98 -1.99
C GLY A 220 -13.46 19.96 -0.95
N SER A 221 -14.74 20.34 -0.99
CA SER A 221 -15.38 21.09 0.10
C SER A 221 -15.67 20.16 1.28
N VAL A 222 -15.81 20.73 2.49
CA VAL A 222 -16.21 19.98 3.68
C VAL A 222 -17.48 20.61 4.26
N VAL A 223 -18.52 19.80 4.41
CA VAL A 223 -19.79 20.20 5.04
C VAL A 223 -19.79 19.69 6.48
N PHE A 224 -20.18 20.52 7.42
CA PHE A 224 -20.09 20.20 8.85
C PHE A 224 -21.13 20.91 9.73
N GLY A 225 -21.51 20.28 10.83
CA GLY A 225 -22.24 20.91 11.95
C GLY A 225 -21.29 21.42 13.04
N SER A 226 -21.80 22.19 14.01
CA SER A 226 -21.01 22.69 15.14
C SER A 226 -21.54 22.13 16.47
N GLY A 227 -20.63 21.58 17.29
CA GLY A 227 -20.87 21.18 18.66
C GLY A 227 -21.50 19.78 18.85
N SER A 228 -21.51 19.33 20.10
CA SER A 228 -21.98 18.00 20.51
C SER A 228 -23.47 17.92 20.83
N ASN A 229 -24.19 19.04 20.78
CA ASN A 229 -25.58 19.11 21.21
C ASN A 229 -26.54 19.28 20.02
N PRO A 230 -27.30 18.23 19.64
CA PRO A 230 -28.25 18.28 18.53
C PRO A 230 -29.46 19.18 18.79
N SER A 231 -29.65 19.65 20.03
CA SER A 231 -30.68 20.65 20.35
C SER A 231 -30.26 22.10 20.07
N SER A 232 -28.99 22.33 19.73
CA SER A 232 -28.49 23.67 19.35
C SER A 232 -29.00 24.09 17.96
N ASN A 233 -29.28 25.38 17.79
CA ASN A 233 -29.68 25.98 16.50
C ASN A 233 -28.50 26.64 15.80
N ASP A 234 -27.38 25.93 15.73
CA ASP A 234 -26.14 26.52 15.24
C ASP A 234 -26.10 26.59 13.71
N GLY A 235 -26.68 25.60 13.02
CA GLY A 235 -26.66 25.54 11.56
C GLY A 235 -25.79 24.41 11.02
N VAL A 236 -25.81 24.26 9.69
CA VAL A 236 -24.84 23.43 8.96
C VAL A 236 -24.04 24.37 8.05
N PHE A 237 -22.73 24.21 8.05
CA PHE A 237 -21.78 25.07 7.37
C PHE A 237 -21.01 24.30 6.31
N VAL A 238 -20.41 25.04 5.39
CA VAL A 238 -19.50 24.50 4.39
C VAL A 238 -18.22 25.30 4.39
N TRP A 239 -17.10 24.60 4.37
CA TRP A 239 -15.80 25.15 4.03
C TRP A 239 -15.52 24.87 2.56
N ARG A 240 -15.22 25.93 1.78
CA ARG A 240 -14.87 25.83 0.36
C ARG A 240 -13.82 26.88 0.02
N ASN A 241 -12.70 26.45 -0.56
CA ASN A 241 -11.63 27.32 -1.06
C ASN A 241 -11.16 28.39 -0.06
N GLY A 242 -11.02 28.02 1.22
CA GLY A 242 -10.56 28.94 2.27
C GLY A 242 -11.63 29.85 2.87
N ALA A 243 -12.89 29.74 2.44
CA ALA A 243 -14.01 30.49 2.99
C ALA A 243 -15.03 29.59 3.72
N LEU A 244 -15.64 30.14 4.76
CA LEU A 244 -16.77 29.55 5.48
C LEU A 244 -18.08 30.17 5.01
N ASP A 245 -19.06 29.35 4.69
CA ASP A 245 -20.41 29.79 4.32
C ASP A 245 -21.49 28.89 4.94
N TRP A 246 -22.74 29.32 4.82
CA TRP A 246 -23.91 28.55 5.18
C TRP A 246 -24.15 27.43 4.17
N GLN A 247 -24.25 26.20 4.67
CA GLN A 247 -24.88 25.12 3.90
C GLN A 247 -26.39 25.15 4.15
N VAL A 248 -26.81 25.17 5.42
CA VAL A 248 -28.21 25.23 5.83
C VAL A 248 -28.38 26.09 7.07
N ARG A 249 -29.30 27.05 6.99
CA ARG A 249 -29.72 27.88 8.12
C ARG A 249 -30.73 27.12 8.97
N LEU A 250 -30.49 27.04 10.27
CA LEU A 250 -31.34 26.38 11.26
C LEU A 250 -31.78 27.38 12.35
N PRO A 251 -32.94 27.15 13.00
CA PRO A 251 -33.83 26.02 12.80
C PRO A 251 -34.68 26.15 11.53
N ILE A 252 -35.14 25.01 11.00
CA ILE A 252 -36.17 24.98 9.94
C ILE A 252 -37.49 24.53 10.56
N SER A 253 -38.56 25.29 10.31
CA SER A 253 -39.92 24.86 10.64
C SER A 253 -40.47 23.94 9.56
N PHE A 254 -40.99 22.78 9.97
CA PHE A 254 -41.60 21.79 9.10
C PHE A 254 -43.00 21.40 9.60
N GLY A 255 -43.97 21.28 8.68
CA GLY A 255 -45.33 20.83 9.00
C GLY A 255 -46.08 21.71 10.01
N GLY A 256 -45.70 22.99 10.14
CA GLY A 256 -46.35 23.98 11.02
C GLY A 256 -46.09 23.83 12.52
N THR A 257 -45.43 22.76 12.98
CA THR A 257 -45.20 22.48 14.42
C THR A 257 -43.84 21.88 14.74
N THR A 258 -43.17 21.21 13.80
CA THR A 258 -41.87 20.58 14.04
C THR A 258 -40.73 21.57 13.79
N VAL A 259 -39.82 21.71 14.76
CA VAL A 259 -38.62 22.53 14.65
C VAL A 259 -37.42 21.59 14.49
N LEU A 260 -36.71 21.71 13.38
CA LEU A 260 -35.50 20.93 13.10
C LEU A 260 -34.27 21.77 13.45
N ASN A 261 -33.46 21.28 14.38
CA ASN A 261 -32.26 21.94 14.92
C ASN A 261 -31.00 21.36 14.25
N THR A 262 -29.84 21.40 14.90
CA THR A 262 -28.60 20.81 14.34
C THR A 262 -28.72 19.28 14.23
N PRO A 263 -28.44 18.69 13.06
CA PRO A 263 -28.59 17.25 12.88
C PRO A 263 -27.53 16.46 13.66
N SER A 264 -27.88 15.28 14.15
CA SER A 264 -26.93 14.35 14.80
C SER A 264 -26.10 13.60 13.75
N ALA A 265 -26.67 13.34 12.58
CA ALA A 265 -26.01 12.72 11.44
C ALA A 265 -26.59 13.26 10.13
N PHE A 266 -25.76 13.42 9.11
CA PHE A 266 -26.24 13.73 7.77
C PHE A 266 -25.34 13.11 6.70
N SER A 267 -25.87 13.02 5.48
CA SER A 267 -25.15 12.64 4.28
C SER A 267 -25.60 13.56 3.15
N ILE A 268 -24.68 13.85 2.23
CA ILE A 268 -24.90 14.73 1.09
C ILE A 268 -24.27 14.10 -0.16
N ASN A 269 -25.01 14.07 -1.27
CA ASN A 269 -24.49 13.59 -2.55
C ASN A 269 -23.95 14.73 -3.41
N SER A 270 -23.39 14.41 -4.59
CA SER A 270 -22.79 15.39 -5.50
C SER A 270 -23.79 16.42 -6.05
N ARG A 271 -25.09 16.09 -6.07
CA ARG A 271 -26.17 16.99 -6.52
C ARG A 271 -26.59 18.00 -5.47
N GLY A 272 -26.06 17.89 -4.24
CA GLY A 272 -26.49 18.70 -3.11
C GLY A 272 -27.77 18.21 -2.44
N ASP A 273 -28.25 17.02 -2.78
CA ASP A 273 -29.29 16.36 -2.00
C ASP A 273 -28.70 15.99 -0.66
N TRP A 274 -29.35 16.38 0.43
CA TRP A 274 -28.92 15.95 1.75
C TRP A 274 -30.03 15.28 2.51
N VAL A 275 -29.63 14.28 3.28
CA VAL A 275 -30.47 13.58 4.23
C VAL A 275 -29.89 13.77 5.61
N ALA A 276 -30.75 14.06 6.59
CA ALA A 276 -30.34 14.35 7.94
C ALA A 276 -31.25 13.69 8.98
N GLN A 277 -30.61 13.24 10.05
CA GLN A 277 -31.24 12.80 11.28
C GLN A 277 -31.25 13.97 12.27
N PHE A 278 -32.43 14.33 12.75
CA PHE A 278 -32.61 15.34 13.80
C PHE A 278 -33.06 14.66 15.11
N GLY A 279 -32.59 15.15 16.25
CA GLY A 279 -32.81 14.53 17.56
C GLY A 279 -34.28 14.24 17.85
N GLY A 280 -34.64 12.96 18.03
CA GLY A 280 -36.00 12.50 18.34
C GLY A 280 -37.06 12.70 17.24
N ALA A 281 -36.71 13.30 16.10
CA ALA A 281 -37.69 13.78 15.11
C ALA A 281 -37.79 12.93 13.82
N GLY A 282 -36.94 11.92 13.65
CA GLY A 282 -36.90 11.05 12.45
C GLY A 282 -35.88 11.50 11.40
N ILE A 283 -36.01 10.96 10.18
CA ILE A 283 -35.11 11.21 9.05
C ILE A 283 -35.81 12.11 8.03
N TYR A 284 -35.08 13.10 7.52
CA TYR A 284 -35.60 14.09 6.58
C TYR A 284 -34.67 14.21 5.38
N PHE A 285 -35.27 14.28 4.21
CA PHE A 285 -34.61 14.51 2.94
C PHE A 285 -34.85 15.95 2.52
N ILE A 286 -33.82 16.62 2.03
CA ILE A 286 -33.87 18.05 1.77
C ILE A 286 -33.18 18.34 0.44
N ARG A 287 -33.91 19.03 -0.43
CA ARG A 287 -33.49 19.40 -1.79
C ARG A 287 -34.08 20.77 -2.12
N ASP A 288 -33.27 21.68 -2.67
CA ASP A 288 -33.72 23.02 -3.08
C ASP A 288 -34.53 23.78 -2.01
N SER A 289 -34.07 23.72 -0.76
CA SER A 289 -34.76 24.29 0.42
C SER A 289 -36.13 23.68 0.76
N ARG A 290 -36.55 22.60 0.09
CA ARG A 290 -37.75 21.84 0.44
C ARG A 290 -37.36 20.68 1.34
N VAL A 291 -38.01 20.61 2.50
CA VAL A 291 -37.87 19.50 3.45
C VAL A 291 -38.97 18.49 3.19
N GLN A 292 -38.60 17.22 3.11
CA GLN A 292 -39.50 16.08 3.02
C GLN A 292 -39.20 15.11 4.16
N LYS A 293 -40.26 14.56 4.75
CA LYS A 293 -40.10 13.52 5.78
C LYS A 293 -39.88 12.18 5.07
N VAL A 294 -38.79 11.49 5.41
CA VAL A 294 -38.46 10.16 4.86
C VAL A 294 -39.16 9.07 5.66
N MET A 295 -39.18 9.23 6.99
CA MET A 295 -39.85 8.28 7.89
C MET A 295 -40.32 8.97 9.17
N ALA A 296 -41.53 8.64 9.60
CA ALA A 296 -42.06 8.84 10.95
C ALA A 296 -42.10 7.50 11.71
N PRO A 297 -42.16 7.51 13.05
CA PRO A 297 -42.43 6.30 13.84
C PRO A 297 -43.68 5.52 13.39
N SER A 298 -44.65 6.18 12.76
CA SER A 298 -45.88 5.59 12.23
C SER A 298 -45.70 4.76 10.96
N ASP A 299 -44.59 4.93 10.23
CA ASP A 299 -44.35 4.25 8.95
C ASP A 299 -43.69 2.87 9.13
N VAL A 300 -43.47 2.49 10.38
CA VAL A 300 -42.84 1.23 10.79
C VAL A 300 -43.89 0.11 10.72
N PRO A 301 -43.57 -1.06 10.13
CA PRO A 301 -44.49 -2.20 10.10
C PRO A 301 -45.06 -2.51 11.49
N ALA A 302 -46.35 -2.84 11.58
CA ALA A 302 -47.06 -3.00 12.87
C ALA A 302 -46.45 -4.05 13.83
N ASN A 303 -45.63 -4.96 13.31
CA ASN A 303 -44.92 -5.99 14.08
C ASN A 303 -43.53 -5.54 14.58
N LEU A 304 -43.10 -4.32 14.25
CA LEU A 304 -41.85 -3.71 14.69
C LEU A 304 -42.14 -2.49 15.57
N THR A 305 -41.23 -2.17 16.47
CA THR A 305 -41.32 -0.97 17.31
C THR A 305 -40.04 -0.17 17.11
N MET A 306 -40.16 1.00 16.46
CA MET A 306 -39.00 1.85 16.24
C MET A 306 -38.49 2.39 17.57
N THR A 307 -37.33 1.89 17.99
CA THR A 307 -36.56 2.46 19.12
C THR A 307 -35.55 3.49 18.63
N GLY A 308 -35.22 3.50 17.34
CA GLY A 308 -34.35 4.50 16.71
C GLY A 308 -34.29 4.38 15.19
N ALA A 309 -33.94 5.48 14.52
CA ALA A 309 -33.64 5.53 13.10
C ALA A 309 -32.36 6.33 12.88
N HIS A 310 -31.31 5.72 12.32
CA HIS A 310 -29.94 6.23 12.39
C HIS A 310 -29.19 6.17 11.05
N TYR A 311 -28.11 6.96 10.97
CA TYR A 311 -27.09 6.93 9.91
C TYR A 311 -27.62 6.99 8.47
N PRO A 312 -28.46 8.00 8.14
CA PRO A 312 -28.97 8.11 6.80
C PRO A 312 -27.86 8.41 5.80
N VAL A 313 -27.89 7.71 4.67
CA VAL A 313 -27.03 7.95 3.50
C VAL A 313 -27.90 8.15 2.27
N VAL A 314 -27.45 9.01 1.36
CA VAL A 314 -28.14 9.30 0.09
C VAL A 314 -27.23 8.95 -1.08
N ASP A 315 -27.75 8.17 -2.03
CA ASP A 315 -27.03 7.84 -3.28
C ASP A 315 -27.21 8.92 -4.36
N GLU A 316 -26.52 8.78 -5.49
CA GLU A 316 -26.64 9.73 -6.61
C GLU A 316 -27.98 9.63 -7.36
N ALA A 317 -28.77 8.57 -7.15
CA ALA A 317 -30.14 8.49 -7.64
C ALA A 317 -31.10 9.29 -6.72
N GLY A 318 -30.74 9.53 -5.47
CA GLY A 318 -31.55 10.19 -4.45
C GLY A 318 -32.30 9.20 -3.56
N ASN A 319 -31.99 7.90 -3.64
CA ASN A 319 -32.51 6.94 -2.69
C ASN A 319 -31.82 7.17 -1.34
N VAL A 320 -32.63 7.13 -0.29
CA VAL A 320 -32.14 7.31 1.07
C VAL A 320 -32.13 5.96 1.76
N SER A 321 -30.97 5.53 2.25
CA SER A 321 -30.85 4.31 3.05
C SER A 321 -30.48 4.64 4.48
N PHE A 322 -31.03 3.91 5.44
CA PHE A 322 -30.80 4.17 6.86
C PHE A 322 -31.07 2.94 7.71
N GLU A 323 -30.55 2.97 8.94
CA GLU A 323 -30.78 1.94 9.94
C GLU A 323 -32.10 2.20 10.67
N LEU A 324 -32.88 1.14 10.89
CA LEU A 324 -33.99 1.09 11.83
C LEU A 324 -33.64 0.12 12.96
N SER A 325 -33.67 0.59 14.20
CA SER A 325 -33.50 -0.26 15.38
C SER A 325 -34.88 -0.64 15.96
N SER A 326 -35.08 -1.91 16.25
CA SER A 326 -36.33 -2.45 16.82
C SER A 326 -36.07 -3.71 17.62
N GLY A 327 -36.48 -3.73 18.90
CA GLY A 327 -36.42 -4.96 19.73
C GLY A 327 -35.00 -5.47 20.02
N GLY A 328 -33.97 -4.63 19.88
CA GLY A 328 -32.56 -5.03 20.01
C GLY A 328 -31.89 -5.43 18.69
N ASP A 329 -32.66 -5.53 17.61
CA ASP A 329 -32.18 -5.83 16.26
C ASP A 329 -32.11 -4.58 15.39
N ASN A 330 -31.27 -4.65 14.35
CA ASN A 330 -31.10 -3.62 13.34
C ASN A 330 -31.63 -4.10 11.98
N TYR A 331 -32.23 -3.18 11.24
CA TYR A 331 -32.78 -3.37 9.89
C TYR A 331 -32.23 -2.28 8.97
N VAL A 332 -32.13 -2.56 7.68
CA VAL A 332 -31.82 -1.53 6.67
C VAL A 332 -33.09 -1.17 5.92
N MET A 333 -33.42 0.10 5.96
CA MET A 333 -34.54 0.71 5.27
C MET A 333 -34.02 1.45 4.03
N GLN A 334 -34.80 1.46 2.96
CA GLN A 334 -34.57 2.29 1.79
C GLN A 334 -35.84 3.06 1.44
N TRP A 335 -35.69 4.37 1.22
CA TRP A 335 -36.70 5.27 0.70
C TRP A 335 -36.37 5.65 -0.74
N ASP A 336 -37.33 5.46 -1.63
CA ASP A 336 -37.20 5.63 -3.09
C ASP A 336 -37.69 6.99 -3.61
N GLY A 337 -37.93 7.95 -2.71
CA GLY A 337 -38.57 9.22 -3.04
C GLY A 337 -40.06 9.27 -2.69
N SER A 338 -40.70 8.12 -2.47
CA SER A 338 -42.13 8.03 -2.19
C SER A 338 -42.47 7.22 -0.95
N SER A 339 -41.80 6.08 -0.73
CA SER A 339 -42.09 5.16 0.36
C SER A 339 -40.83 4.51 0.90
N SER A 340 -40.86 4.16 2.20
CA SER A 340 -39.77 3.47 2.88
C SER A 340 -40.06 1.97 2.98
N LYS A 341 -39.10 1.11 2.64
CA LYS A 341 -39.23 -0.35 2.69
C LYS A 341 -38.00 -1.03 3.28
N ILE A 342 -38.20 -2.17 3.96
CA ILE A 342 -37.10 -2.95 4.54
C ILE A 342 -36.39 -3.68 3.40
N ILE A 343 -35.09 -3.43 3.23
CA ILE A 343 -34.24 -4.08 2.24
C ILE A 343 -33.29 -5.11 2.86
N LEU A 344 -33.06 -5.05 4.19
CA LEU A 344 -32.29 -6.05 4.93
C LEU A 344 -32.84 -6.24 6.35
N LYS A 345 -32.92 -7.50 6.79
CA LYS A 345 -33.38 -7.89 8.13
C LYS A 345 -32.61 -9.10 8.69
N PRO A 346 -32.55 -9.28 10.02
CA PRO A 346 -32.11 -10.54 10.62
C PRO A 346 -32.93 -11.72 10.09
N GLY A 347 -32.27 -12.86 9.89
CA GLY A 347 -32.83 -14.07 9.30
C GLY A 347 -33.01 -14.03 7.78
N GLN A 348 -32.72 -12.91 7.11
CA GLN A 348 -32.76 -12.85 5.64
C GLN A 348 -31.71 -13.77 5.03
N ILE A 349 -32.13 -14.58 4.06
CA ILE A 349 -31.23 -15.44 3.30
C ILE A 349 -30.55 -14.62 2.21
N MET A 350 -29.23 -14.64 2.20
CA MET A 350 -28.38 -13.94 1.23
C MET A 350 -28.06 -14.84 0.02
N PRO A 351 -27.49 -14.32 -1.08
CA PRO A 351 -27.27 -15.08 -2.31
C PRO A 351 -26.45 -16.37 -2.18
N ASP A 352 -25.65 -16.51 -1.11
CA ASP A 352 -24.86 -17.70 -0.80
C ASP A 352 -25.63 -18.74 0.04
N GLY A 353 -26.92 -18.51 0.32
CA GLY A 353 -27.79 -19.40 1.08
C GLY A 353 -27.72 -19.22 2.61
N ARG A 354 -26.85 -18.36 3.13
CA ARG A 354 -26.71 -18.14 4.58
C ARG A 354 -27.66 -17.05 5.08
N ALA A 355 -28.08 -17.21 6.34
CA ALA A 355 -28.92 -16.25 7.01
C ALA A 355 -28.10 -15.11 7.67
N VAL A 356 -28.59 -13.88 7.60
CA VAL A 356 -28.07 -12.73 8.35
C VAL A 356 -28.37 -12.92 9.84
N ARG A 357 -27.35 -12.79 10.70
CA ARG A 357 -27.49 -12.77 12.15
C ARG A 357 -27.71 -11.35 12.67
N SER A 358 -26.84 -10.41 12.25
CA SER A 358 -26.91 -9.01 12.66
C SER A 358 -26.35 -8.10 11.57
N ILE A 359 -26.76 -6.84 11.59
CA ILE A 359 -26.39 -5.82 10.60
C ILE A 359 -25.62 -4.71 11.31
N SER A 360 -24.48 -4.32 10.72
CA SER A 360 -23.66 -3.22 11.23
C SER A 360 -24.35 -1.88 11.03
N THR A 361 -23.99 -0.91 11.86
CA THR A 361 -24.48 0.48 11.79
C THR A 361 -23.77 1.31 10.71
N ILE A 362 -22.82 0.69 9.99
CA ILE A 362 -22.04 1.35 8.94
C ILE A 362 -22.74 1.18 7.61
N LEU A 363 -23.29 2.29 7.11
CA LEU A 363 -23.86 2.43 5.78
C LEU A 363 -23.00 3.41 4.96
N GLN A 364 -22.66 3.03 3.73
CA GLN A 364 -22.03 3.93 2.75
C GLN A 364 -22.76 3.80 1.40
N ALA A 365 -23.11 4.92 0.79
CA ALA A 365 -23.75 4.95 -0.51
C ALA A 365 -22.70 5.19 -1.61
N THR A 366 -22.86 4.50 -2.73
CA THR A 366 -22.13 4.75 -3.98
C THR A 366 -23.06 5.49 -4.94
N SER A 367 -22.67 5.67 -6.21
CA SER A 367 -23.58 6.27 -7.19
C SER A 367 -24.83 5.43 -7.46
N THR A 368 -24.77 4.11 -7.27
CA THR A 368 -25.87 3.19 -7.65
C THR A 368 -26.22 2.16 -6.58
N SER A 369 -25.48 2.11 -5.48
CA SER A 369 -25.57 0.99 -4.54
C SER A 369 -25.39 1.45 -3.10
N LEU A 370 -25.93 0.66 -2.17
CA LEU A 370 -25.66 0.78 -0.74
C LEU A 370 -24.70 -0.33 -0.33
N VAL A 371 -23.66 -0.01 0.44
CA VAL A 371 -22.75 -1.01 1.01
C VAL A 371 -22.81 -0.97 2.53
N THR A 372 -22.88 -2.15 3.14
CA THR A 372 -22.89 -2.33 4.59
C THR A 372 -22.12 -3.59 4.99
N GLN A 373 -21.81 -3.71 6.28
CA GLN A 373 -21.22 -4.89 6.86
C GLN A 373 -22.30 -5.71 7.58
N ILE A 374 -22.24 -7.03 7.42
CA ILE A 374 -23.19 -7.97 8.03
C ILE A 374 -22.44 -9.09 8.74
N THR A 375 -23.04 -9.60 9.81
CA THR A 375 -22.61 -10.85 10.46
C THR A 375 -23.58 -11.95 10.08
N MET A 376 -23.06 -13.08 9.61
CA MET A 376 -23.82 -14.25 9.19
C MET A 376 -24.09 -15.18 10.38
N ALA A 377 -25.01 -16.13 10.22
CA ALA A 377 -25.40 -17.09 11.26
C ALA A 377 -24.24 -17.97 11.78
N ASP A 378 -23.21 -18.19 10.95
CA ASP A 378 -21.97 -18.91 11.30
C ASP A 378 -20.96 -18.04 12.07
N GLY A 379 -21.30 -16.78 12.34
CA GLY A 379 -20.43 -15.80 13.01
C GLY A 379 -19.54 -15.00 12.07
N GLN A 380 -19.49 -15.35 10.79
CA GLN A 380 -18.63 -14.71 9.82
C GLN A 380 -19.06 -13.26 9.54
N GLN A 381 -18.10 -12.32 9.53
CA GLN A 381 -18.35 -10.93 9.11
C GLN A 381 -17.99 -10.70 7.63
N THR A 382 -18.89 -10.08 6.87
CA THR A 382 -18.66 -9.77 5.45
C THR A 382 -19.33 -8.46 5.03
N PHE A 383 -19.05 -8.03 3.81
CA PHE A 383 -19.62 -6.82 3.20
C PHE A 383 -20.74 -7.21 2.23
N ALA A 384 -21.82 -6.46 2.21
CA ALA A 384 -22.95 -6.69 1.34
C ALA A 384 -23.31 -5.38 0.62
N ALA A 385 -23.48 -5.48 -0.70
CA ALA A 385 -23.88 -4.36 -1.54
C ALA A 385 -25.29 -4.60 -2.09
N TYR A 386 -26.17 -3.61 -1.97
CA TYR A 386 -27.52 -3.62 -2.52
C TYR A 386 -27.58 -2.72 -3.75
N SER A 387 -27.96 -3.29 -4.89
CA SER A 387 -28.13 -2.58 -6.15
C SER A 387 -29.32 -3.15 -6.90
N SER A 388 -30.16 -2.29 -7.46
CA SER A 388 -31.25 -2.69 -8.38
C SER A 388 -32.16 -3.80 -7.83
N GLY A 389 -32.43 -3.79 -6.52
CA GLY A 389 -33.31 -4.79 -5.91
C GLY A 389 -32.63 -6.06 -5.40
N ALA A 390 -31.33 -6.25 -5.65
CA ALA A 390 -30.59 -7.45 -5.32
C ALA A 390 -29.41 -7.16 -4.39
N TRP A 391 -29.10 -8.13 -3.53
CA TRP A 391 -27.89 -8.14 -2.72
C TRP A 391 -26.78 -8.91 -3.45
N GLN A 392 -25.55 -8.43 -3.31
CA GLN A 392 -24.34 -9.09 -3.80
C GLN A 392 -23.20 -8.92 -2.79
N TYR A 393 -22.20 -9.78 -2.89
CA TYR A 393 -20.99 -9.70 -2.07
C TYR A 393 -19.89 -8.97 -2.86
N PRO A 394 -19.41 -7.80 -2.39
CA PRO A 394 -18.18 -7.21 -2.91
C PRO A 394 -16.97 -8.12 -2.71
N ALA A 395 -16.98 -8.95 -1.65
CA ALA A 395 -16.04 -10.06 -1.51
C ALA A 395 -16.74 -11.25 -0.85
N SER A 396 -16.74 -12.39 -1.54
CA SER A 396 -17.34 -13.65 -1.06
C SER A 396 -16.29 -14.57 -0.44
N ARG A 397 -16.75 -15.51 0.40
CA ARG A 397 -15.92 -16.63 0.90
C ARG A 397 -15.55 -17.64 -0.20
N THR A 398 -16.02 -17.46 -1.43
CA THR A 398 -15.53 -18.23 -2.59
C THR A 398 -14.40 -17.52 -3.30
N ASP A 399 -14.26 -16.22 -3.08
CA ASP A 399 -13.28 -15.40 -3.76
C ASP A 399 -11.90 -15.60 -3.13
N ARG A 400 -10.87 -15.51 -3.97
CA ARG A 400 -9.47 -15.39 -3.54
C ARG A 400 -9.10 -13.93 -3.63
N THR A 401 -8.68 -13.37 -2.50
CA THR A 401 -7.99 -12.07 -2.48
C THR A 401 -6.65 -12.17 -3.19
N ALA A 402 -6.03 -11.04 -3.51
CA ALA A 402 -4.74 -11.01 -4.18
C ALA A 402 -3.60 -11.66 -3.35
N SER A 403 -3.75 -11.76 -2.02
CA SER A 403 -2.81 -12.52 -1.17
C SER A 403 -3.04 -14.04 -1.22
N GLY A 404 -4.06 -14.51 -1.94
CA GLY A 404 -4.46 -15.92 -2.03
C GLY A 404 -5.34 -16.40 -0.88
N ASP A 405 -5.66 -15.54 0.10
CA ASP A 405 -6.54 -15.86 1.21
C ASP A 405 -8.03 -15.59 0.91
N PHE A 406 -8.89 -16.24 1.67
CA PHE A 406 -10.32 -15.94 1.69
C PHE A 406 -10.64 -14.77 2.62
N VAL A 407 -11.72 -14.07 2.37
CA VAL A 407 -12.29 -13.10 3.32
C VAL A 407 -13.11 -13.86 4.35
N ASN A 408 -12.51 -14.24 5.49
CA ASN A 408 -13.26 -14.81 6.59
C ASN A 408 -13.93 -13.69 7.37
N ASP A 409 -13.19 -12.82 8.04
CA ASP A 409 -13.77 -11.75 8.86
C ASP A 409 -13.41 -10.38 8.30
N GLY A 410 -14.32 -9.78 7.55
CA GLY A 410 -14.21 -8.40 7.06
C GLY A 410 -14.69 -7.41 8.12
N TYR A 411 -13.81 -6.52 8.59
CA TYR A 411 -14.07 -5.68 9.78
C TYR A 411 -13.99 -4.16 9.57
N SER A 412 -13.40 -3.68 8.46
CA SER A 412 -13.36 -2.25 8.11
C SER A 412 -13.42 -2.08 6.60
N PHE A 413 -14.11 -1.05 6.10
CA PHE A 413 -14.22 -0.80 4.66
C PHE A 413 -14.46 0.69 4.32
N GLY A 414 -14.12 1.04 3.08
CA GLY A 414 -14.50 2.29 2.43
C GLY A 414 -14.87 2.03 0.98
N VAL A 415 -15.86 2.76 0.46
CA VAL A 415 -16.28 2.69 -0.95
C VAL A 415 -16.17 4.04 -1.62
N ASN A 416 -15.95 4.02 -2.93
CA ASN A 416 -15.99 5.21 -3.77
C ASN A 416 -17.31 5.32 -4.56
N SER A 417 -17.48 6.40 -5.32
CA SER A 417 -18.70 6.64 -6.11
C SER A 417 -18.97 5.53 -7.14
N ARG A 418 -17.92 4.90 -7.70
CA ARG A 418 -18.02 3.84 -8.71
C ARG A 418 -18.49 2.49 -8.17
N GLY A 419 -18.48 2.29 -6.85
CA GLY A 419 -18.75 0.98 -6.26
C GLY A 419 -17.50 0.11 -6.04
N ASP A 420 -16.30 0.66 -6.24
CA ASP A 420 -15.08 0.00 -5.80
C ASP A 420 -15.04 0.00 -4.27
N ILE A 421 -14.42 -1.03 -3.67
CA ILE A 421 -14.33 -1.19 -2.21
C ILE A 421 -12.88 -1.46 -1.79
N GLY A 422 -12.40 -0.70 -0.80
CA GLY A 422 -11.21 -1.02 -0.03
C GLY A 422 -11.64 -1.61 1.32
N PHE A 423 -11.04 -2.71 1.75
CA PHE A 423 -11.46 -3.38 2.99
C PHE A 423 -10.32 -4.10 3.72
N ALA A 424 -10.46 -4.19 5.04
CA ALA A 424 -9.61 -5.00 5.90
C ALA A 424 -10.33 -6.29 6.25
N TYR A 425 -9.58 -7.39 6.25
CA TYR A 425 -10.10 -8.72 6.59
C TYR A 425 -9.06 -9.57 7.30
N THR A 426 -9.53 -10.62 7.97
CA THR A 426 -8.70 -11.72 8.46
C THR A 426 -8.93 -12.96 7.60
N GLY A 427 -7.84 -13.57 7.14
CA GLY A 427 -7.84 -14.76 6.28
C GLY A 427 -7.84 -16.10 7.04
N ASN A 428 -7.72 -17.21 6.31
CA ASN A 428 -7.64 -18.56 6.91
C ASN A 428 -6.34 -18.79 7.69
N SER A 429 -5.28 -18.09 7.28
CA SER A 429 -3.98 -18.08 7.93
C SER A 429 -3.98 -17.34 9.28
N ASN A 430 -5.12 -16.79 9.71
CA ASN A 430 -5.26 -15.80 10.78
C ASN A 430 -4.41 -14.53 10.54
N ASN A 431 -3.95 -14.32 9.31
CA ASN A 431 -3.29 -13.09 8.92
C ASN A 431 -4.33 -12.05 8.53
N SER A 432 -4.16 -10.82 9.01
CA SER A 432 -4.98 -9.69 8.58
C SER A 432 -4.33 -8.98 7.39
N ALA A 433 -5.16 -8.52 6.47
CA ALA A 433 -4.69 -7.78 5.31
C ALA A 433 -5.73 -6.76 4.86
N ILE A 434 -5.24 -5.79 4.08
CA ILE A 434 -6.00 -4.79 3.37
C ILE A 434 -5.98 -5.18 1.90
N ALA A 435 -7.16 -5.25 1.31
CA ALA A 435 -7.36 -5.51 -0.11
C ALA A 435 -8.29 -4.47 -0.70
N ALA A 436 -8.26 -4.35 -2.03
CA ALA A 436 -9.24 -3.58 -2.77
C ALA A 436 -9.90 -4.47 -3.82
N ARG A 437 -11.18 -4.22 -4.10
CA ARG A 437 -11.83 -4.68 -5.31
C ARG A 437 -12.14 -3.47 -6.18
N ILE A 438 -11.44 -3.38 -7.31
CA ILE A 438 -11.63 -2.34 -8.31
C ILE A 438 -12.26 -3.00 -9.53
N GLY A 439 -13.46 -2.57 -9.89
CA GLY A 439 -14.31 -3.30 -10.82
C GLY A 439 -14.48 -4.78 -10.42
N ASN A 440 -13.98 -5.69 -11.26
CA ASN A 440 -14.08 -7.14 -11.04
C ASN A 440 -12.79 -7.80 -10.55
N SER A 441 -11.76 -7.03 -10.24
CA SER A 441 -10.44 -7.57 -9.86
C SER A 441 -10.12 -7.25 -8.40
N PHE A 442 -9.53 -8.24 -7.71
CA PHE A 442 -8.94 -8.03 -6.39
C PHE A 442 -7.50 -7.56 -6.53
N HIS A 443 -7.15 -6.61 -5.66
CA HIS A 443 -5.86 -5.97 -5.59
C HIS A 443 -5.32 -6.09 -4.17
N TYR A 444 -4.02 -6.37 -4.04
CA TYR A 444 -3.34 -6.36 -2.76
C TYR A 444 -3.00 -4.92 -2.38
N VAL A 445 -3.01 -4.61 -1.08
CA VAL A 445 -2.64 -3.28 -0.57
C VAL A 445 -1.58 -3.38 0.50
N GLN A 446 -1.82 -4.15 1.57
CA GLN A 446 -0.88 -4.33 2.68
C GLN A 446 -1.33 -5.48 3.60
N SER A 447 -0.41 -6.33 4.05
CA SER A 447 -0.63 -7.30 5.11
C SER A 447 -0.12 -6.75 6.44
N THR A 448 -0.78 -7.11 7.55
CA THR A 448 -0.30 -6.80 8.90
C THR A 448 0.94 -7.63 9.28
N SER A 449 1.28 -8.67 8.50
CA SER A 449 2.49 -9.47 8.67
C SER A 449 3.69 -9.00 7.84
N ASP A 450 3.48 -8.02 6.95
CA ASP A 450 4.51 -7.47 6.10
C ASP A 450 4.88 -6.05 6.56
N PHE A 451 6.17 -5.72 6.50
CA PHE A 451 6.60 -4.34 6.72
C PHE A 451 6.04 -3.43 5.63
N THR A 452 5.58 -2.24 6.01
CA THR A 452 5.30 -1.16 5.08
C THR A 452 6.61 -0.70 4.41
N PRO A 453 6.56 0.06 3.30
CA PRO A 453 7.75 0.62 2.67
C PRO A 453 8.65 1.43 3.61
N ASP A 454 8.07 2.05 4.64
CA ASP A 454 8.77 2.81 5.67
C ASP A 454 9.32 1.94 6.83
N GLY A 455 9.14 0.62 6.75
CA GLY A 455 9.66 -0.35 7.71
C GLY A 455 8.82 -0.53 8.97
N ALA A 456 7.55 -0.07 8.98
CA ALA A 456 6.63 -0.26 10.11
C ALA A 456 5.72 -1.47 9.89
N LEU A 457 5.21 -2.08 10.97
CA LEU A 457 4.15 -3.09 10.88
C LEU A 457 2.83 -2.47 11.30
N LEU A 458 1.77 -2.67 10.51
CA LEU A 458 0.42 -2.25 10.92
C LEU A 458 -0.18 -3.30 11.85
N THR A 459 -0.46 -2.92 13.10
CA THR A 459 -0.93 -3.84 14.15
C THR A 459 -2.45 -3.77 14.37
N ALA A 460 -3.07 -2.63 14.07
CA ALA A 460 -4.52 -2.46 14.12
C ALA A 460 -5.02 -1.55 13.01
N ILE A 461 -6.10 -1.94 12.34
CA ILE A 461 -6.75 -1.13 11.30
C ILE A 461 -8.06 -0.55 11.85
N ASN A 462 -8.08 0.77 12.07
CA ASN A 462 -9.22 1.46 12.67
C ASN A 462 -10.25 1.89 11.63
N GLN A 463 -9.79 2.46 10.51
CA GLN A 463 -10.68 2.97 9.47
C GLN A 463 -10.04 2.88 8.09
N ILE A 464 -10.84 2.54 7.09
CA ILE A 464 -10.48 2.63 5.67
C ILE A 464 -11.35 3.69 5.00
N VAL A 465 -10.72 4.55 4.20
CA VAL A 465 -11.38 5.45 3.25
C VAL A 465 -10.84 5.15 1.86
N MET A 466 -11.73 5.03 0.89
CA MET A 466 -11.38 4.88 -0.51
C MET A 466 -11.89 6.08 -1.28
N ASN A 467 -11.00 6.71 -2.05
CA ASN A 467 -11.34 7.87 -2.85
C ASN A 467 -11.74 7.48 -4.28
N ASP A 468 -12.35 8.42 -4.99
CA ASP A 468 -12.76 8.24 -6.39
C ASP A 468 -11.58 8.04 -7.35
N ASP A 469 -10.37 8.47 -6.98
CA ASP A 469 -9.14 8.17 -7.72
C ASP A 469 -8.61 6.74 -7.47
N GLY A 470 -9.26 5.95 -6.61
CA GLY A 470 -8.88 4.58 -6.26
C GLY A 470 -7.83 4.49 -5.14
N THR A 471 -7.33 5.62 -4.63
CA THR A 471 -6.41 5.64 -3.50
C THR A 471 -7.10 5.19 -2.23
N ILE A 472 -6.40 4.39 -1.43
CA ILE A 472 -6.88 3.93 -0.13
C ILE A 472 -6.08 4.60 0.97
N PHE A 473 -6.78 5.18 1.95
CA PHE A 473 -6.20 5.68 3.18
C PHE A 473 -6.65 4.82 4.34
N VAL A 474 -5.70 4.47 5.21
CA VAL A 474 -5.91 3.56 6.32
C VAL A 474 -5.45 4.24 7.60
N LEU A 475 -6.39 4.54 8.49
CA LEU A 475 -6.08 4.97 9.83
C LEU A 475 -5.76 3.71 10.65
N ALA A 476 -4.53 3.60 11.11
CA ALA A 476 -4.00 2.40 11.75
C ALA A 476 -3.17 2.73 13.00
N VAL A 477 -2.79 1.69 13.72
CA VAL A 477 -1.75 1.72 14.74
C VAL A 477 -0.58 0.87 14.24
N ASN A 478 0.65 1.35 14.44
CA ASN A 478 1.86 0.59 14.08
C ASN A 478 2.41 -0.25 15.25
N ASP A 479 3.52 -0.95 15.03
CA ASP A 479 4.26 -1.73 16.02
C ASP A 479 4.97 -0.91 17.09
N GLN A 480 4.99 0.42 16.94
CA GLN A 480 5.45 1.37 17.96
C GLN A 480 4.29 1.98 18.74
N GLU A 481 3.07 1.44 18.60
CA GLU A 481 1.84 1.94 19.22
C GLU A 481 1.46 3.36 18.78
N GLN A 482 1.99 3.82 17.64
CA GLN A 482 1.69 5.14 17.09
C GLN A 482 0.51 5.07 16.14
N GLN A 483 -0.38 6.06 16.24
CA GLN A 483 -1.41 6.25 15.24
C GLN A 483 -0.79 6.77 13.94
N VAL A 484 -1.09 6.10 12.84
CA VAL A 484 -0.59 6.45 11.51
C VAL A 484 -1.73 6.50 10.50
N ILE A 485 -1.59 7.34 9.48
CA ILE A 485 -2.37 7.22 8.25
C ILE A 485 -1.47 6.60 7.19
N TYR A 486 -1.74 5.35 6.85
CA TYR A 486 -1.09 4.65 5.75
C TYR A 486 -1.84 4.93 4.44
N LYS A 487 -1.10 5.35 3.41
CA LYS A 487 -1.63 5.51 2.05
C LYS A 487 -1.28 4.26 1.25
N GLY A 488 -2.29 3.47 0.90
CA GLY A 488 -2.16 2.27 0.08
C GLY A 488 -2.51 2.53 -1.38
N THR A 489 -1.65 2.07 -2.29
CA THR A 489 -1.96 2.00 -3.73
C THR A 489 -2.24 0.55 -4.09
N PRO A 490 -3.44 0.21 -4.60
CA PRO A 490 -3.77 -1.15 -4.99
C PRO A 490 -2.79 -1.70 -6.05
N GLU A 491 -2.06 -2.77 -5.71
CA GLU A 491 -1.17 -3.47 -6.64
C GLU A 491 -1.98 -4.26 -7.67
N GLY A 492 -1.45 -4.45 -8.89
CA GLY A 492 -2.16 -5.16 -9.98
C GLY A 492 -2.65 -6.57 -9.57
N PRO A 493 -3.64 -7.14 -10.28
CA PRO A 493 -4.19 -8.46 -9.93
C PRO A 493 -3.11 -9.54 -10.03
N GLY A 494 -2.61 -10.00 -8.88
CA GLY A 494 -1.64 -11.10 -8.79
C GLY A 494 -2.32 -12.45 -9.03
N THR A 495 -1.62 -13.37 -9.71
CA THR A 495 -2.04 -14.78 -9.77
C THR A 495 -1.27 -15.55 -8.71
N PRO A 496 -1.94 -16.12 -7.67
CA PRO A 496 -1.24 -16.90 -6.66
C PRO A 496 -0.59 -18.13 -7.29
N TYR A 497 0.61 -18.50 -6.84
CA TYR A 497 1.34 -19.68 -7.30
C TYR A 497 1.80 -20.53 -6.12
N SER A 498 1.96 -21.83 -6.36
CA SER A 498 2.65 -22.75 -5.44
C SER A 498 3.48 -23.74 -6.25
N THR A 499 4.63 -24.12 -5.73
CA THR A 499 5.52 -25.12 -6.35
C THR A 499 5.87 -26.18 -5.33
N GLN A 500 5.85 -27.45 -5.74
CA GLN A 500 6.42 -28.52 -4.92
C GLN A 500 7.95 -28.42 -4.86
N SER A 501 8.55 -29.11 -3.89
CA SER A 501 10.02 -29.17 -3.77
C SER A 501 10.65 -29.64 -5.08
N ARG A 502 11.59 -28.84 -5.62
CA ARG A 502 12.28 -29.10 -6.90
C ARG A 502 11.35 -29.19 -8.13
N GLY A 503 10.08 -28.77 -7.98
CA GLY A 503 9.13 -28.61 -9.08
C GLY A 503 9.21 -27.22 -9.70
N GLY A 504 8.17 -26.86 -10.45
CA GLY A 504 8.02 -25.56 -11.10
C GLY A 504 6.58 -25.29 -11.51
N ILE A 505 6.35 -24.15 -12.14
CA ILE A 505 5.05 -23.78 -12.73
C ILE A 505 5.32 -23.06 -14.05
N THR A 506 4.43 -23.25 -15.01
CA THR A 506 4.43 -22.53 -16.28
C THR A 506 3.10 -21.77 -16.40
N LEU A 507 3.17 -20.55 -16.91
CA LEU A 507 2.01 -19.71 -17.19
C LEU A 507 2.18 -19.18 -18.62
N THR A 508 1.17 -19.36 -19.45
CA THR A 508 1.18 -18.96 -20.86
C THR A 508 0.13 -17.90 -21.09
N ALA A 509 0.54 -16.74 -21.61
CA ALA A 509 -0.39 -15.70 -22.02
C ALA A 509 -1.16 -16.13 -23.28
N ALA A 510 -2.46 -15.84 -23.33
CA ALA A 510 -3.30 -16.13 -24.49
C ALA A 510 -2.98 -15.19 -25.66
N GLN A 511 -3.05 -15.70 -26.90
CA GLN A 511 -2.78 -14.94 -28.14
C GLN A 511 -4.06 -14.27 -28.65
N ASP A 512 -4.70 -13.45 -27.81
CA ASP A 512 -6.07 -12.97 -28.06
C ASP A 512 -6.14 -11.64 -28.81
N SER A 513 -4.99 -10.97 -29.05
CA SER A 513 -4.91 -9.67 -29.71
C SER A 513 -3.83 -9.64 -30.80
N SER A 514 -4.09 -8.88 -31.87
CA SER A 514 -3.11 -8.55 -32.90
C SER A 514 -2.17 -7.40 -32.52
N THR A 515 -2.47 -6.68 -31.43
CA THR A 515 -1.62 -5.63 -30.87
C THR A 515 -0.76 -6.16 -29.73
N VAL A 516 0.53 -5.83 -29.74
CA VAL A 516 1.45 -6.20 -28.66
C VAL A 516 1.17 -5.30 -27.46
N THR A 517 0.72 -5.91 -26.36
CA THR A 517 0.69 -5.26 -25.04
C THR A 517 2.03 -5.48 -24.36
N THR A 518 2.60 -4.42 -23.78
CA THR A 518 3.86 -4.50 -23.02
C THR A 518 3.60 -4.14 -21.56
N GLY A 519 4.30 -4.82 -20.65
CA GLY A 519 4.20 -4.64 -19.20
C GLY A 519 5.38 -5.34 -18.52
N PHE A 520 5.42 -5.28 -17.19
CA PHE A 520 6.26 -6.16 -16.39
C PHE A 520 5.39 -6.95 -15.41
N GLY A 521 5.89 -8.09 -14.96
CA GLY A 521 5.33 -8.83 -13.84
C GLY A 521 6.33 -8.87 -12.69
N SER A 522 5.83 -8.79 -11.45
CA SER A 522 6.60 -9.10 -10.25
C SER A 522 6.25 -10.51 -9.77
N VAL A 523 7.25 -11.23 -9.25
CA VAL A 523 7.04 -12.51 -8.57
C VAL A 523 7.37 -12.31 -7.10
N GLN A 524 6.34 -12.32 -6.27
CA GLN A 524 6.45 -12.14 -4.83
C GLN A 524 6.15 -13.45 -4.11
N PRO A 525 7.08 -13.97 -3.30
CA PRO A 525 6.82 -15.16 -2.50
C PRO A 525 5.91 -14.81 -1.33
N ALA A 526 4.96 -15.70 -1.02
CA ALA A 526 4.18 -15.60 0.21
C ALA A 526 5.08 -15.82 1.45
N ASN A 527 4.79 -15.15 2.57
CA ASN A 527 5.36 -15.40 3.89
C ASN A 527 6.90 -15.41 3.94
N ASN A 528 7.58 -14.36 3.45
CA ASN A 528 9.05 -14.28 3.45
C ASN A 528 9.77 -15.50 2.82
N GLY A 529 9.10 -16.22 1.91
CA GLY A 529 9.65 -17.38 1.21
C GLY A 529 10.77 -17.01 0.23
N SER A 530 11.48 -18.01 -0.29
CA SER A 530 12.48 -17.79 -1.34
C SER A 530 11.81 -17.53 -2.69
N VAL A 531 12.27 -16.48 -3.40
CA VAL A 531 11.85 -16.20 -4.78
C VAL A 531 12.30 -17.37 -5.67
N PRO A 532 11.42 -17.99 -6.47
CA PRO A 532 11.81 -19.05 -7.39
C PRO A 532 12.70 -18.51 -8.50
N ALA A 533 13.62 -19.34 -9.00
CA ALA A 533 14.26 -19.06 -10.28
C ALA A 533 13.21 -19.13 -11.40
N GLY A 534 13.28 -18.22 -12.37
CA GLY A 534 12.35 -18.19 -13.48
C GLY A 534 12.92 -17.53 -14.73
N LEU A 535 12.22 -17.74 -15.84
CA LEU A 535 12.47 -17.13 -17.14
C LEU A 535 11.14 -16.93 -17.87
N ALA A 536 11.12 -15.98 -18.81
CA ALA A 536 10.07 -15.83 -19.80
C ALA A 536 10.56 -16.34 -21.17
N ILE A 537 9.67 -16.89 -21.99
CA ILE A 537 9.95 -17.24 -23.38
C ILE A 537 9.12 -16.32 -24.27
N PHE A 538 9.78 -15.47 -25.05
CA PHE A 538 9.14 -14.59 -26.02
C PHE A 538 9.11 -15.26 -27.38
N GLN A 539 7.95 -15.27 -28.03
CA GLN A 539 7.79 -15.71 -29.41
C GLN A 539 7.22 -14.57 -30.25
N LEU A 540 7.89 -14.24 -31.36
CA LEU A 540 7.33 -13.36 -32.38
C LEU A 540 6.79 -14.21 -33.53
N ARG A 541 5.48 -14.12 -33.77
CA ARG A 541 4.84 -14.72 -34.94
C ARG A 541 4.38 -13.64 -35.90
N GLN A 542 4.61 -13.85 -37.19
CA GLN A 542 4.10 -13.00 -38.26
C GLN A 542 3.33 -13.88 -39.24
N ASN A 543 2.08 -13.50 -39.54
CA ASN A 543 1.19 -14.28 -40.41
C ASN A 543 1.08 -15.76 -39.99
N GLY A 544 1.05 -16.03 -38.68
CA GLY A 544 0.99 -17.37 -38.10
C GLY A 544 2.32 -18.13 -38.03
N VAL A 545 3.38 -17.65 -38.69
CA VAL A 545 4.71 -18.28 -38.73
C VAL A 545 5.58 -17.76 -37.60
N LEU A 546 6.27 -18.65 -36.88
CA LEU A 546 7.27 -18.27 -35.87
C LEU A 546 8.50 -17.67 -36.56
N VAL A 547 8.83 -16.43 -36.23
CA VAL A 547 9.96 -15.67 -36.79
C VAL A 547 11.17 -15.76 -35.87
N THR A 548 10.98 -15.51 -34.58
CA THR A 548 12.05 -15.56 -33.58
C THR A 548 11.49 -15.98 -32.22
N GLU A 549 12.33 -16.64 -31.43
CA GLU A 549 12.07 -16.96 -30.03
C GLU A 549 13.28 -16.56 -29.18
N ALA A 550 13.04 -16.01 -27.99
CA ALA A 550 14.10 -15.65 -27.05
C ALA A 550 13.68 -15.96 -25.61
N SER A 551 14.54 -16.64 -24.86
CA SER A 551 14.37 -16.83 -23.43
C SER A 551 15.03 -15.68 -22.66
N VAL A 552 14.30 -15.12 -21.69
CA VAL A 552 14.73 -14.01 -20.85
C VAL A 552 14.69 -14.44 -19.38
N PRO A 553 15.83 -14.53 -18.69
CA PRO A 553 15.86 -14.79 -17.25
C PRO A 553 15.09 -13.72 -16.46
N MET A 554 14.47 -14.12 -15.35
CA MET A 554 13.87 -13.19 -14.41
C MET A 554 14.92 -12.20 -13.89
N ALA A 555 14.65 -10.90 -14.06
CA ALA A 555 15.56 -9.86 -13.59
C ALA A 555 15.49 -9.73 -12.06
N GLN A 556 16.66 -9.61 -11.42
CA GLN A 556 16.74 -9.19 -10.02
C GLN A 556 16.62 -7.66 -9.93
N ALA A 557 16.03 -7.17 -8.83
CA ALA A 557 15.98 -5.73 -8.57
C ALA A 557 17.39 -5.22 -8.22
N VAL A 558 17.91 -4.29 -9.01
CA VAL A 558 19.27 -3.74 -8.89
C VAL A 558 19.22 -2.20 -8.86
N LYS A 559 20.20 -1.57 -8.20
CA LYS A 559 20.37 -0.11 -8.23
C LYS A 559 21.28 0.37 -9.36
N SER A 560 21.93 -0.53 -10.07
CA SER A 560 22.82 -0.19 -11.17
C SER A 560 23.05 -1.37 -12.07
N GLY A 561 23.27 -1.12 -13.35
CA GLY A 561 23.62 -2.16 -14.31
C GLY A 561 24.36 -1.60 -15.51
N ARG A 562 25.11 -2.48 -16.17
CA ARG A 562 25.79 -2.20 -17.44
C ARG A 562 25.43 -3.26 -18.47
N ILE A 563 25.14 -2.84 -19.70
CA ILE A 563 24.87 -3.73 -20.83
C ILE A 563 25.82 -3.46 -21.98
N TYR A 564 26.09 -4.46 -22.81
CA TYR A 564 26.63 -4.22 -24.15
C TYR A 564 25.58 -3.49 -24.98
N ALA A 565 25.99 -2.45 -25.70
CA ALA A 565 25.10 -1.64 -26.54
C ALA A 565 25.66 -1.55 -27.96
N ASP A 566 24.83 -1.91 -28.93
CA ASP A 566 25.06 -1.73 -30.37
C ASP A 566 23.78 -1.17 -31.00
N THR A 567 23.87 0.01 -31.61
CA THR A 567 22.80 0.64 -32.39
C THR A 567 23.17 0.80 -33.86
N SER A 568 24.24 0.15 -34.29
CA SER A 568 24.69 0.21 -35.69
C SER A 568 23.92 -0.79 -36.54
N PHE A 569 23.20 -0.29 -37.54
CA PHE A 569 22.43 -1.11 -38.50
C PHE A 569 23.26 -2.31 -39.01
N PRO A 570 22.69 -3.53 -39.07
CA PRO A 570 21.28 -3.87 -38.86
C PRO A 570 20.88 -4.17 -37.41
N VAL A 571 21.72 -3.83 -36.43
CA VAL A 571 21.48 -4.10 -35.01
C VAL A 571 20.93 -2.87 -34.29
N ASN A 572 19.97 -3.07 -33.42
CA ASN A 572 19.55 -2.07 -32.45
C ASN A 572 19.24 -2.71 -31.09
N THR A 573 19.88 -2.19 -30.04
CA THR A 573 19.71 -2.68 -28.68
C THR A 573 18.51 -2.02 -28.03
N GLY A 574 17.56 -2.83 -27.57
CA GLY A 574 16.45 -2.43 -26.71
C GLY A 574 16.76 -2.64 -25.23
N LEU A 575 16.22 -1.76 -24.39
CA LEU A 575 16.31 -1.83 -22.94
C LEU A 575 14.92 -1.63 -22.35
N ALA A 576 14.56 -2.52 -21.42
CA ALA A 576 13.42 -2.34 -20.55
C ALA A 576 13.88 -2.23 -19.09
N ILE A 577 13.34 -1.24 -18.37
CA ILE A 577 13.54 -1.05 -16.93
C ILE A 577 12.15 -0.95 -16.28
N ALA A 578 11.89 -1.81 -15.31
CA ALA A 578 10.67 -1.84 -14.52
C ALA A 578 10.94 -1.35 -13.10
N ASN A 579 10.04 -0.51 -12.60
CA ASN A 579 10.04 -0.05 -11.21
C ASN A 579 8.96 -0.82 -10.43
N PRO A 580 9.34 -1.91 -9.71
CA PRO A 580 8.39 -2.66 -8.91
C PRO A 580 8.00 -1.96 -7.60
N ASN A 581 8.62 -0.83 -7.26
CA ASN A 581 8.34 -0.11 -6.02
C ASN A 581 7.03 0.71 -6.16
N THR A 582 6.50 1.15 -5.03
CA THR A 582 5.35 2.08 -4.96
C THR A 582 5.71 3.54 -5.16
N HIS A 583 7.00 3.88 -5.12
CA HIS A 583 7.54 5.23 -5.28
C HIS A 583 8.21 5.40 -6.64
N GLU A 584 8.25 6.63 -7.15
CA GLU A 584 8.98 6.96 -8.37
C GLU A 584 10.49 6.70 -8.20
N ALA A 585 11.09 6.05 -9.19
CA ALA A 585 12.52 5.79 -9.26
C ALA A 585 13.19 6.72 -10.27
N THR A 586 14.26 7.38 -9.86
CA THR A 586 15.08 8.24 -10.71
C THR A 586 16.25 7.46 -11.29
N ILE A 587 16.27 7.27 -12.61
CA ILE A 587 17.33 6.59 -13.34
C ILE A 587 18.28 7.61 -13.96
N SER A 588 19.56 7.53 -13.63
CA SER A 588 20.64 8.24 -14.32
C SER A 588 21.42 7.28 -15.22
N PHE A 589 21.81 7.70 -16.41
CA PHE A 589 22.52 6.83 -17.36
C PHE A 589 23.57 7.56 -18.20
N TYR A 590 24.46 6.77 -18.82
CA TYR A 590 25.46 7.23 -19.79
C TYR A 590 25.93 6.08 -20.69
N PHE A 591 26.56 6.43 -21.82
CA PHE A 591 27.20 5.49 -22.74
C PHE A 591 28.72 5.55 -22.60
N THR A 592 29.41 4.44 -22.85
CA THR A 592 30.89 4.37 -22.95
C THR A 592 31.29 3.65 -24.23
N ASP A 593 32.02 4.30 -25.14
CA ASP A 593 32.45 3.68 -26.40
C ASP A 593 33.53 2.60 -26.20
N GLU A 594 33.90 1.88 -27.27
CA GLU A 594 34.95 0.84 -27.28
C GLU A 594 36.36 1.35 -26.89
N ASN A 595 36.58 2.68 -26.87
CA ASN A 595 37.82 3.32 -26.44
C ASN A 595 37.80 3.79 -24.97
N GLY A 596 36.68 3.60 -24.26
CA GLY A 596 36.51 4.02 -22.87
C GLY A 596 36.07 5.47 -22.70
N ARG A 597 35.54 6.12 -23.76
CA ARG A 597 35.06 7.50 -23.70
C ARG A 597 33.57 7.56 -23.42
N ASN A 598 33.20 8.30 -22.38
CA ASN A 598 31.81 8.49 -21.99
C ASN A 598 31.10 9.51 -22.88
N SER A 599 29.81 9.29 -23.15
CA SER A 599 28.91 10.19 -23.89
C SER A 599 27.44 9.98 -23.48
N GLY A 600 26.53 10.78 -24.04
CA GLY A 600 25.08 10.55 -23.96
C GLY A 600 24.51 10.41 -22.54
N THR A 601 24.92 11.30 -21.62
CA THR A 601 24.43 11.28 -20.24
C THR A 601 22.99 11.78 -20.13
N GLY A 602 22.15 11.16 -19.31
CA GLY A 602 20.78 11.61 -19.11
C GLY A 602 20.14 11.08 -17.83
N THR A 603 18.94 11.58 -17.53
CA THR A 603 18.11 11.14 -16.40
C THR A 603 16.67 10.93 -16.86
N MET A 604 15.98 9.96 -16.25
CA MET A 604 14.55 9.73 -16.43
C MET A 604 13.91 9.27 -15.13
N SER A 605 12.63 9.57 -14.95
CA SER A 605 11.82 9.06 -13.84
C SER A 605 10.91 7.93 -14.31
N ILE A 606 10.77 6.89 -13.50
CA ILE A 606 9.81 5.81 -13.70
C ILE A 606 8.88 5.77 -12.48
N ALA A 607 7.61 6.08 -12.66
CA ALA A 607 6.61 6.03 -11.59
C ALA A 607 6.56 4.66 -10.89
N GLY A 608 6.08 4.62 -9.65
CA GLY A 608 5.86 3.36 -8.95
C GLY A 608 4.90 2.45 -9.71
N GLY A 609 5.21 1.15 -9.80
CA GLY A 609 4.43 0.19 -10.58
C GLY A 609 4.47 0.39 -12.10
N ALA A 610 5.41 1.20 -12.62
CA ALA A 610 5.54 1.49 -14.05
C ALA A 610 6.83 0.92 -14.67
N GLN A 611 6.95 1.02 -15.99
CA GLN A 611 8.16 0.63 -16.72
C GLN A 611 8.45 1.55 -17.90
N VAL A 612 9.69 1.49 -18.39
CA VAL A 612 10.09 1.99 -19.71
C VAL A 612 10.63 0.83 -20.54
N ALA A 613 10.28 0.76 -21.82
CA ALA A 613 10.80 -0.23 -22.77
C ALA A 613 11.00 0.44 -24.14
N LYS A 614 12.27 0.71 -24.50
CA LYS A 614 12.64 1.49 -25.71
C LYS A 614 13.95 0.99 -26.32
N PHE A 615 14.14 1.26 -27.61
CA PHE A 615 15.46 1.13 -28.22
C PHE A 615 16.39 2.24 -27.75
N LEU A 616 17.70 1.94 -27.64
CA LEU A 616 18.69 2.88 -27.12
C LEU A 616 18.90 4.09 -28.05
N ASP A 617 18.51 4.02 -29.31
CA ASP A 617 18.51 5.15 -30.25
C ASP A 617 17.29 6.07 -30.10
N GLN A 618 16.27 5.64 -29.35
CA GLN A 618 15.03 6.41 -29.10
C GLN A 618 15.11 7.21 -27.79
N PRO A 619 14.24 8.22 -27.61
CA PRO A 619 14.06 8.86 -26.31
C PRO A 619 13.62 7.87 -25.23
N PRO A 620 14.09 8.02 -23.98
CA PRO A 620 14.98 9.09 -23.50
C PRO A 620 16.48 8.85 -23.74
N PHE A 621 16.88 7.67 -24.21
CA PHE A 621 18.29 7.25 -24.29
C PHE A 621 19.11 7.97 -25.36
N ASN A 622 18.54 8.15 -26.56
CA ASN A 622 19.10 8.95 -27.66
C ASN A 622 20.60 8.68 -27.97
N SER A 623 21.02 7.41 -28.02
CA SER A 623 22.41 7.01 -28.30
C SER A 623 22.93 7.44 -29.69
N GLY A 624 22.03 7.76 -30.62
CA GLY A 624 22.32 7.96 -32.03
C GLY A 624 22.27 6.65 -32.84
N ALA A 625 22.24 6.80 -34.17
CA ALA A 625 22.03 5.70 -35.11
C ALA A 625 23.27 4.80 -35.35
N SER A 626 24.41 5.10 -34.73
CA SER A 626 25.59 4.25 -34.79
C SER A 626 26.43 4.42 -33.53
N PHE A 627 26.22 3.52 -32.58
CA PHE A 627 26.99 3.41 -31.36
C PHE A 627 27.40 1.95 -31.14
N ARG A 628 28.62 1.74 -30.62
CA ARG A 628 29.09 0.47 -30.06
C ARG A 628 29.88 0.73 -28.79
N GLY A 629 29.57 -0.03 -27.75
CA GLY A 629 30.19 0.13 -26.45
C GLY A 629 29.32 -0.46 -25.35
N THR A 630 29.10 0.34 -24.30
CA THR A 630 28.23 -0.02 -23.17
C THR A 630 27.23 1.07 -22.86
N PHE A 631 26.10 0.68 -22.29
CA PHE A 631 25.16 1.57 -21.61
C PHE A 631 25.20 1.25 -20.11
N THR A 632 25.35 2.27 -19.28
CA THR A 632 25.38 2.15 -17.81
C THR A 632 24.26 2.96 -17.20
N PHE A 633 23.53 2.41 -16.24
CA PHE A 633 22.54 3.14 -15.45
C PHE A 633 22.76 2.97 -13.94
N SER A 634 22.25 3.94 -13.19
CA SER A 634 22.08 3.92 -11.73
C SER A 634 20.69 4.41 -11.34
N SER A 635 20.16 3.91 -10.23
CA SER A 635 18.82 4.20 -9.71
C SER A 635 18.88 4.47 -8.21
N ASP A 636 18.05 5.40 -7.72
CA ASP A 636 17.86 5.66 -6.29
C ASP A 636 17.14 4.50 -5.57
N LEU A 637 16.17 3.88 -6.25
CA LEU A 637 15.43 2.68 -5.83
C LEU A 637 15.83 1.42 -6.62
N PRO A 638 15.74 0.20 -6.07
CA PRO A 638 15.99 -1.03 -6.83
C PRO A 638 15.00 -1.21 -8.00
N VAL A 639 15.50 -1.49 -9.20
CA VAL A 639 14.70 -1.69 -10.43
C VAL A 639 15.07 -2.97 -11.15
N GLY A 640 14.11 -3.59 -11.85
CA GLY A 640 14.38 -4.74 -12.73
C GLY A 640 14.76 -4.26 -14.13
N ALA A 641 15.73 -4.90 -14.79
CA ALA A 641 16.15 -4.52 -16.13
C ALA A 641 16.43 -5.72 -17.04
N VAL A 642 16.10 -5.59 -18.33
CA VAL A 642 16.45 -6.54 -19.39
C VAL A 642 16.89 -5.80 -20.64
N ALA A 643 17.94 -6.30 -21.30
CA ALA A 643 18.35 -5.83 -22.61
C ALA A 643 18.11 -6.89 -23.69
N LEU A 644 17.61 -6.46 -24.84
CA LEU A 644 17.39 -7.29 -26.02
C LEU A 644 18.15 -6.69 -27.20
N ARG A 645 18.91 -7.52 -27.91
CA ARG A 645 19.47 -7.18 -29.20
C ARG A 645 18.43 -7.50 -30.27
N GLY A 646 17.98 -6.47 -31.00
CA GLY A 646 17.21 -6.62 -32.22
C GLY A 646 18.13 -6.65 -33.44
N LEU A 647 17.92 -7.60 -34.34
CA LEU A 647 18.61 -7.65 -35.63
C LEU A 647 17.58 -7.77 -36.76
N LEU A 648 17.69 -6.90 -37.76
CA LEU A 648 17.00 -7.09 -39.04
C LEU A 648 17.86 -7.99 -39.93
N ASN A 649 17.39 -9.18 -40.24
CA ASN A 649 18.12 -10.08 -41.12
C ASN A 649 17.99 -9.67 -42.60
N GLU A 650 18.59 -10.46 -43.48
CA GLU A 650 18.63 -10.22 -44.91
C GLU A 650 17.25 -10.36 -45.60
N ARG A 651 16.23 -10.87 -44.89
CA ARG A 651 14.81 -10.90 -45.32
C ARG A 651 13.96 -9.80 -44.68
N SER A 652 14.58 -8.85 -43.97
CA SER A 652 13.87 -7.82 -43.18
C SER A 652 13.02 -8.40 -42.04
N GLU A 653 13.33 -9.60 -41.57
CA GLU A 653 12.72 -10.19 -40.38
C GLU A 653 13.44 -9.69 -39.13
N PHE A 654 12.68 -9.40 -38.08
CA PHE A 654 13.22 -8.93 -36.80
C PHE A 654 13.52 -10.11 -35.88
N LEU A 655 14.80 -10.38 -35.66
CA LEU A 655 15.33 -11.38 -34.75
C LEU A 655 15.63 -10.76 -33.38
N ILE A 656 15.33 -11.50 -32.31
CA ILE A 656 15.50 -11.04 -30.93
C ILE A 656 16.51 -11.93 -30.22
N THR A 657 17.45 -11.32 -29.52
CA THR A 657 18.43 -12.04 -28.69
C THR A 657 18.60 -11.37 -27.34
N THR A 658 18.49 -12.12 -26.26
CA THR A 658 18.68 -11.60 -24.90
C THR A 658 20.14 -11.21 -24.64
N LEU A 659 20.36 -10.03 -24.05
CA LEU A 659 21.67 -9.58 -23.57
C LEU A 659 21.64 -9.49 -22.02
N PRO A 660 22.73 -9.87 -21.32
CA PRO A 660 22.77 -9.75 -19.87
C PRO A 660 22.89 -8.31 -19.41
N VAL A 661 22.22 -8.02 -18.28
CA VAL A 661 22.48 -6.83 -17.45
C VAL A 661 23.53 -7.20 -16.41
N VAL A 662 24.70 -6.59 -16.53
CA VAL A 662 25.88 -6.90 -15.72
C VAL A 662 25.92 -6.00 -14.48
N PRO A 663 26.06 -6.55 -13.26
CA PRO A 663 26.37 -5.76 -12.06
C PRO A 663 27.69 -5.01 -12.21
N LEU A 664 27.83 -3.84 -11.57
CA LEU A 664 29.07 -3.05 -11.65
C LEU A 664 30.23 -3.61 -10.81
N ALA A 665 30.00 -4.65 -10.01
CA ALA A 665 31.04 -5.30 -9.24
C ALA A 665 31.96 -6.15 -10.14
N ALA A 666 33.27 -6.05 -9.92
CA ALA A 666 34.23 -6.87 -10.64
C ALA A 666 34.14 -8.34 -10.21
N VAL A 667 34.18 -9.26 -11.17
CA VAL A 667 34.25 -10.70 -10.93
C VAL A 667 35.71 -11.14 -11.08
N SER A 668 36.20 -12.05 -10.25
CA SER A 668 37.58 -12.58 -10.35
C SER A 668 37.61 -13.99 -10.93
N GLY A 669 38.72 -14.36 -11.56
CA GLY A 669 38.96 -15.72 -12.04
C GLY A 669 38.45 -16.01 -13.45
N THR A 670 38.79 -17.20 -13.96
CA THR A 670 38.47 -17.63 -15.32
C THR A 670 36.96 -17.76 -15.53
N GLN A 671 36.44 -17.11 -16.58
CA GLN A 671 35.06 -17.27 -17.01
C GLN A 671 34.98 -18.37 -18.08
N VAL A 672 33.90 -19.16 -18.08
CA VAL A 672 33.75 -20.32 -18.97
C VAL A 672 32.44 -20.23 -19.75
N LEU A 673 32.53 -20.22 -21.08
CA LEU A 673 31.38 -20.42 -21.95
C LEU A 673 31.30 -21.91 -22.30
N PRO A 674 30.21 -22.61 -21.95
CA PRO A 674 30.12 -24.05 -22.11
C PRO A 674 29.88 -24.51 -23.55
N TYR A 675 29.70 -23.56 -24.48
CA TYR A 675 29.48 -23.84 -25.89
C TYR A 675 29.96 -22.71 -26.80
N PHE A 676 30.57 -23.06 -27.92
CA PHE A 676 30.74 -22.21 -29.11
C PHE A 676 30.49 -23.07 -30.36
N ALA A 677 30.19 -22.42 -31.48
CA ALA A 677 30.06 -23.05 -32.79
C ALA A 677 30.69 -22.18 -33.89
N ASP A 678 31.48 -22.81 -34.76
CA ASP A 678 32.16 -22.16 -35.89
C ASP A 678 32.15 -23.09 -37.12
N GLY A 679 31.63 -22.62 -38.25
CA GLY A 679 31.52 -23.40 -39.49
C GLY A 679 30.13 -23.98 -39.74
N ALA A 680 29.89 -24.53 -40.94
CA ALA A 680 28.60 -25.03 -41.40
C ALA A 680 27.44 -24.02 -41.24
N GLY A 681 27.72 -22.73 -41.49
CA GLY A 681 26.77 -21.63 -41.32
C GLY A 681 26.71 -21.07 -39.89
N TRP A 682 27.43 -21.62 -38.92
CA TRP A 682 27.51 -21.08 -37.56
C TRP A 682 28.66 -20.10 -37.39
N THR A 683 28.38 -19.02 -36.68
CA THR A 683 29.38 -18.12 -36.09
C THR A 683 29.07 -17.90 -34.62
N THR A 684 30.11 -17.61 -33.83
CA THR A 684 29.97 -17.20 -32.43
C THR A 684 30.52 -15.80 -32.25
N GLN A 685 29.70 -14.91 -31.70
CA GLN A 685 30.15 -13.62 -31.17
C GLN A 685 30.40 -13.77 -29.67
N ILE A 686 31.53 -13.27 -29.17
CA ILE A 686 31.86 -13.19 -27.75
C ILE A 686 31.90 -11.71 -27.40
N LEU A 687 30.95 -11.30 -26.55
CA LEU A 687 30.81 -9.94 -26.04
C LEU A 687 31.46 -9.88 -24.67
N LEU A 688 32.51 -9.09 -24.54
CA LEU A 688 33.20 -8.83 -23.28
C LEU A 688 32.83 -7.42 -22.79
N VAL A 689 32.35 -7.31 -21.56
CA VAL A 689 31.99 -6.03 -20.93
C VAL A 689 32.84 -5.84 -19.69
N ASN A 690 33.53 -4.71 -19.58
CA ASN A 690 34.29 -4.37 -18.38
C ASN A 690 33.36 -3.71 -17.34
N PRO A 691 33.06 -4.37 -16.20
CA PRO A 691 32.22 -3.77 -15.16
C PRO A 691 32.95 -2.68 -14.37
N SER A 692 34.29 -2.67 -14.39
CA SER A 692 35.12 -1.85 -13.49
C SER A 692 35.55 -0.50 -14.07
N ASP A 693 36.09 0.34 -13.20
CA ASP A 693 36.68 1.64 -13.51
C ASP A 693 38.16 1.57 -13.92
N ALA A 694 38.74 0.37 -13.99
CA ALA A 694 40.10 0.13 -14.44
C ALA A 694 40.10 -0.71 -15.73
N PRO A 695 41.12 -0.58 -16.61
CA PRO A 695 41.22 -1.45 -17.78
C PRO A 695 41.43 -2.91 -17.36
N VAL A 696 40.83 -3.85 -18.11
CA VAL A 696 41.01 -5.30 -17.92
C VAL A 696 41.60 -5.92 -19.17
N ASN A 697 42.47 -6.91 -19.00
CA ASN A 697 43.11 -7.63 -20.10
C ASN A 697 43.36 -9.10 -19.73
N GLY A 698 43.62 -9.93 -20.74
CA GLY A 698 43.82 -11.36 -20.57
C GLY A 698 43.77 -12.11 -21.90
N THR A 699 43.44 -13.40 -21.85
CA THR A 699 43.34 -14.26 -23.03
C THR A 699 42.00 -14.98 -23.12
N ILE A 700 41.50 -15.15 -24.34
CA ILE A 700 40.41 -16.05 -24.71
C ILE A 700 41.05 -17.32 -25.27
N GLN A 701 40.58 -18.49 -24.84
CA GLN A 701 41.11 -19.79 -25.23
C GLN A 701 39.97 -20.69 -25.67
N PHE A 702 40.09 -21.30 -26.85
CA PHE A 702 39.11 -22.21 -27.42
C PHE A 702 39.56 -23.65 -27.21
N PHE A 703 38.68 -24.51 -26.72
CA PHE A 703 38.92 -25.93 -26.49
C PHE A 703 37.90 -26.76 -27.25
N ASP A 704 38.32 -27.87 -27.85
CA ASP A 704 37.40 -28.85 -28.40
C ASP A 704 36.63 -29.60 -27.29
N ARG A 705 35.72 -30.48 -27.70
CA ARG A 705 34.90 -31.29 -26.80
C ARG A 705 35.66 -32.40 -26.05
N GLY A 706 36.83 -32.83 -26.53
CA GLY A 706 37.44 -34.09 -26.11
C GLY A 706 36.59 -35.32 -26.44
N SER A 707 36.76 -36.41 -25.68
CA SER A 707 35.92 -37.62 -25.76
C SER A 707 35.86 -38.33 -24.40
N ASP A 708 35.05 -39.38 -24.29
CA ASP A 708 34.96 -40.18 -23.06
C ASP A 708 36.32 -40.73 -22.57
N THR A 709 37.33 -40.82 -23.43
CA THR A 709 38.67 -41.29 -23.07
C THR A 709 39.77 -40.25 -23.25
N THR A 710 39.49 -39.10 -23.87
CA THR A 710 40.51 -38.07 -24.17
C THR A 710 40.11 -36.70 -23.64
N SER A 711 41.09 -35.96 -23.11
CA SER A 711 40.88 -34.58 -22.67
C SER A 711 40.50 -33.66 -23.83
N GLY A 712 39.83 -32.55 -23.54
CA GLY A 712 39.65 -31.47 -24.48
C GLY A 712 40.98 -30.77 -24.78
N LEU A 713 41.26 -30.50 -26.05
CA LEU A 713 42.49 -29.85 -26.50
C LEU A 713 42.22 -28.45 -27.07
N PRO A 714 43.19 -27.52 -27.01
CA PRO A 714 43.06 -26.22 -27.67
C PRO A 714 42.75 -26.38 -29.16
N VAL A 715 41.69 -25.71 -29.64
CA VAL A 715 41.23 -25.81 -31.02
C VAL A 715 41.37 -24.47 -31.74
N SER A 716 41.95 -24.50 -32.94
CA SER A 716 42.16 -23.29 -33.72
C SER A 716 40.85 -22.82 -34.37
N VAL A 717 40.46 -21.58 -34.11
CA VAL A 717 39.37 -20.88 -34.80
C VAL A 717 39.91 -19.66 -35.54
N ARG A 718 39.18 -19.13 -36.51
CA ARG A 718 39.54 -17.88 -37.20
C ARG A 718 38.81 -16.70 -36.59
N VAL A 719 39.56 -15.71 -36.11
CA VAL A 719 39.05 -14.44 -35.58
C VAL A 719 39.80 -13.31 -36.26
N ALA A 720 39.09 -12.34 -36.84
CA ALA A 720 39.68 -11.20 -37.54
C ALA A 720 40.78 -11.60 -38.56
N GLY A 721 40.55 -12.71 -39.28
CA GLY A 721 41.49 -13.27 -40.27
C GLY A 721 42.62 -14.12 -39.69
N GLN A 722 42.86 -14.09 -38.39
CA GLN A 722 43.93 -14.84 -37.71
C GLN A 722 43.41 -16.21 -37.23
N ALA A 723 44.13 -17.28 -37.53
CA ALA A 723 43.83 -18.63 -37.06
C ALA A 723 44.67 -18.94 -35.81
N ALA A 724 44.03 -19.09 -34.66
CA ALA A 724 44.69 -19.45 -33.41
C ALA A 724 43.71 -20.13 -32.44
N ALA A 725 44.24 -20.86 -31.46
CA ALA A 725 43.45 -21.39 -30.35
C ALA A 725 43.33 -20.41 -29.18
N SER A 726 44.11 -19.33 -29.17
CA SER A 726 44.07 -18.29 -28.14
C SER A 726 44.27 -16.88 -28.70
N PHE A 727 43.56 -15.92 -28.12
CA PHE A 727 43.56 -14.51 -28.53
C PHE A 727 43.67 -13.61 -27.30
N VAL A 728 44.49 -12.57 -27.38
CA VAL A 728 44.65 -11.59 -26.30
C VAL A 728 43.53 -10.56 -26.37
N TYR A 729 42.98 -10.15 -25.23
CA TYR A 729 42.04 -9.04 -25.14
C TYR A 729 42.55 -7.94 -24.20
N SER A 730 42.15 -6.71 -24.49
CA SER A 730 42.30 -5.55 -23.61
C SER A 730 41.05 -4.68 -23.79
N ILE A 731 40.44 -4.27 -22.67
CA ILE A 731 39.19 -3.53 -22.63
C ILE A 731 39.38 -2.34 -21.69
N PRO A 732 39.20 -1.10 -22.17
CA PRO A 732 39.23 0.08 -21.33
C PRO A 732 38.22 0.02 -20.17
N ALA A 733 38.40 0.88 -19.17
CA ALA A 733 37.44 1.05 -18.09
C ALA A 733 36.03 1.25 -18.65
N ARG A 734 35.03 0.57 -18.06
CA ARG A 734 33.60 0.69 -18.40
C ARG A 734 33.18 0.32 -19.82
N SER A 735 34.14 -0.05 -20.67
CA SER A 735 33.95 -0.28 -22.10
C SER A 735 33.61 -1.74 -22.40
N SER A 736 33.55 -2.10 -23.67
CA SER A 736 33.33 -3.44 -24.16
C SER A 736 34.23 -3.80 -25.33
N ARG A 737 34.26 -5.09 -25.67
CA ARG A 737 34.92 -5.60 -26.86
C ARG A 737 34.13 -6.76 -27.45
N ARG A 738 33.93 -6.72 -28.77
CA ARG A 738 33.29 -7.80 -29.53
C ARG A 738 34.33 -8.61 -30.30
N ILE A 739 34.22 -9.93 -30.20
CA ILE A 739 35.04 -10.90 -30.93
C ILE A 739 34.12 -11.83 -31.71
N VAL A 740 34.43 -12.12 -32.97
CA VAL A 740 33.56 -12.91 -33.85
C VAL A 740 34.38 -13.99 -34.55
N THR A 741 33.93 -15.23 -34.49
CA THR A 741 34.52 -16.33 -35.27
C THR A 741 34.09 -16.22 -36.74
N ALA A 742 34.96 -16.64 -37.67
CA ALA A 742 34.75 -16.41 -39.09
C ALA A 742 33.65 -17.27 -39.73
N GLY A 743 33.31 -18.43 -39.15
CA GLY A 743 32.29 -19.35 -39.65
C GLY A 743 32.61 -20.02 -40.98
N GLY A 744 33.84 -19.89 -41.48
CA GLY A 744 34.21 -20.27 -42.85
C GLY A 744 34.41 -21.77 -43.11
N GLY A 745 34.33 -22.61 -42.07
CA GLY A 745 34.48 -24.07 -42.23
C GLY A 745 33.24 -24.72 -42.86
N SER A 746 33.42 -25.79 -43.63
CA SER A 746 32.30 -26.60 -44.16
C SER A 746 31.68 -27.53 -43.10
N SER A 747 32.46 -27.91 -42.09
CA SER A 747 32.01 -28.65 -40.91
C SER A 747 31.93 -27.73 -39.69
N ILE A 748 31.02 -28.06 -38.77
CA ILE A 748 30.94 -27.38 -37.48
C ILE A 748 32.11 -27.78 -36.58
N THR A 749 32.78 -26.78 -36.01
CA THR A 749 33.71 -26.91 -34.90
C THR A 749 33.03 -26.38 -33.65
N SER A 750 32.98 -27.18 -32.59
CA SER A 750 32.36 -26.80 -31.33
C SER A 750 33.14 -27.31 -30.12
N GLY A 751 32.87 -26.71 -28.97
CA GLY A 751 33.52 -27.02 -27.70
C GLY A 751 33.28 -25.90 -26.70
N SER A 752 34.27 -25.57 -25.86
CA SER A 752 34.15 -24.54 -24.83
C SER A 752 35.12 -23.38 -25.03
N VAL A 753 34.83 -22.25 -24.37
CA VAL A 753 35.71 -21.07 -24.37
C VAL A 753 36.06 -20.69 -22.93
N ARG A 754 37.34 -20.42 -22.68
CA ARG A 754 37.82 -19.87 -21.40
C ARG A 754 38.29 -18.45 -21.58
N ILE A 755 37.84 -17.56 -20.70
CA ILE A 755 38.27 -16.17 -20.63
C ILE A 755 39.11 -16.04 -19.37
N VAL A 756 40.42 -16.02 -19.56
CA VAL A 756 41.42 -16.01 -18.49
C VAL A 756 41.90 -14.57 -18.30
N PRO A 757 41.56 -13.89 -17.18
CA PRO A 757 42.09 -12.56 -16.89
C PRO A 757 43.60 -12.63 -16.60
N ALA A 758 44.32 -11.55 -16.88
CA ALA A 758 45.71 -11.42 -16.46
C ALA A 758 45.82 -11.42 -14.92
N ALA A 759 46.95 -11.89 -14.40
CA ALA A 759 47.15 -12.04 -12.96
C ALA A 759 46.93 -10.71 -12.22
N GLY A 760 46.13 -10.74 -11.15
CA GLY A 760 45.82 -9.58 -10.31
C GLY A 760 44.77 -8.62 -10.89
N LEU A 761 44.21 -8.87 -12.08
CA LEU A 761 43.13 -8.06 -12.67
C LEU A 761 41.77 -8.75 -12.56
N GLY A 762 40.71 -7.94 -12.60
CA GLY A 762 39.33 -8.43 -12.69
C GLY A 762 39.03 -9.06 -14.06
N ALA A 763 38.04 -9.96 -14.11
CA ALA A 763 37.53 -10.54 -15.33
C ALA A 763 36.41 -9.67 -15.93
N PRO A 764 36.30 -9.60 -17.27
CA PRO A 764 35.13 -9.03 -17.90
C PRO A 764 33.90 -9.92 -17.68
N SER A 765 32.71 -9.32 -17.72
CA SER A 765 31.48 -10.07 -17.93
C SER A 765 31.41 -10.53 -19.38
N VAL A 766 30.87 -11.73 -19.61
CA VAL A 766 30.89 -12.38 -20.91
C VAL A 766 29.49 -12.82 -21.30
N CYS A 767 29.14 -12.59 -22.57
CA CYS A 767 27.97 -13.17 -23.23
C CYS A 767 28.41 -13.71 -24.58
N ASN A 768 27.94 -14.88 -24.98
CA ASN A 768 28.07 -15.31 -26.37
C ASN A 768 26.75 -15.13 -27.12
N VAL A 769 26.86 -14.82 -28.41
CA VAL A 769 25.73 -14.81 -29.35
C VAL A 769 26.07 -15.77 -30.49
N PHE A 770 25.33 -16.87 -30.57
CA PHE A 770 25.39 -17.78 -31.70
C PHE A 770 24.55 -17.22 -32.83
N SER A 771 25.06 -17.27 -34.05
CA SER A 771 24.29 -16.94 -35.24
C SER A 771 24.33 -18.12 -36.21
N TYR A 772 23.15 -18.57 -36.64
CA TYR A 772 23.01 -19.58 -37.67
C TYR A 772 22.56 -18.93 -38.97
N LYS A 773 23.45 -19.00 -39.96
CA LYS A 773 23.30 -18.43 -41.29
C LYS A 773 23.52 -19.52 -42.34
N PRO A 774 22.56 -20.44 -42.53
CA PRO A 774 22.63 -21.41 -43.61
C PRO A 774 22.56 -20.68 -44.96
N GLY A 775 23.66 -20.71 -45.71
CA GLY A 775 23.79 -19.95 -46.95
C GLY A 775 23.95 -18.45 -46.69
N ALA A 776 23.01 -17.64 -47.19
CA ALA A 776 23.12 -16.17 -47.18
C ALA A 776 22.18 -15.46 -46.20
N ILE A 777 21.28 -16.19 -45.52
CA ILE A 777 20.26 -15.61 -44.64
C ILE A 777 20.48 -16.05 -43.20
N THR A 778 20.53 -15.09 -42.29
CA THR A 778 20.55 -15.32 -40.85
C THR A 778 19.15 -15.75 -40.41
N VAL A 779 19.02 -16.99 -39.92
CA VAL A 779 17.70 -17.56 -39.55
C VAL A 779 17.50 -17.66 -38.04
N SER A 780 18.57 -17.55 -37.24
CA SER A 780 18.48 -17.60 -35.78
C SER A 780 19.70 -16.93 -35.14
N GLU A 781 19.44 -16.21 -34.04
CA GLU A 781 20.47 -15.79 -33.10
C GLU A 781 20.03 -16.14 -31.67
N ALA A 782 20.97 -16.65 -30.86
CA ALA A 782 20.72 -17.02 -29.47
C ALA A 782 21.85 -16.50 -28.58
N GLY A 783 21.49 -15.85 -27.48
CA GLY A 783 22.42 -15.25 -26.53
C GLY A 783 22.49 -16.09 -25.27
N ILE A 784 23.69 -16.48 -24.82
CA ILE A 784 23.87 -17.19 -23.55
C ILE A 784 24.81 -16.34 -22.67
N PRO A 785 24.31 -15.81 -21.53
CA PRO A 785 25.18 -15.14 -20.58
C PRO A 785 26.11 -16.15 -19.93
N VAL A 786 27.31 -15.71 -19.56
CA VAL A 786 28.24 -16.58 -18.83
C VAL A 786 27.64 -16.98 -17.49
N VAL A 787 27.74 -18.26 -17.18
CA VAL A 787 27.34 -18.81 -15.88
C VAL A 787 28.63 -19.06 -15.08
N PRO A 788 28.73 -18.58 -13.84
CA PRO A 788 29.88 -18.90 -12.98
C PRO A 788 30.08 -20.42 -12.86
N ALA A 789 31.33 -20.86 -12.82
CA ALA A 789 31.64 -22.27 -12.57
C ALA A 789 31.04 -22.71 -11.23
N GLY A 790 30.35 -23.85 -11.24
CA GLY A 790 29.57 -24.33 -10.11
C GLY A 790 29.48 -25.85 -10.12
N ARG A 791 29.10 -26.42 -8.98
CA ARG A 791 28.93 -27.87 -8.80
C ARG A 791 27.50 -28.33 -9.02
N ALA A 792 26.54 -27.42 -9.09
CA ALA A 792 25.16 -27.77 -9.36
C ALA A 792 24.41 -26.65 -10.09
N PHE A 793 23.54 -27.03 -11.02
CA PHE A 793 22.72 -26.12 -11.81
C PHE A 793 21.29 -26.64 -11.91
N ARG A 794 20.34 -25.74 -12.12
CA ARG A 794 18.95 -26.07 -12.41
C ARG A 794 18.47 -25.28 -13.62
N MET A 795 17.71 -25.91 -14.50
CA MET A 795 17.08 -25.26 -15.64
C MET A 795 15.69 -25.86 -15.92
N TYR A 796 14.84 -25.06 -16.56
CA TYR A 796 13.60 -25.52 -17.18
C TYR A 796 13.91 -26.28 -18.47
N VAL A 797 13.17 -27.36 -18.72
CA VAL A 797 13.28 -28.18 -19.93
C VAL A 797 11.90 -28.63 -20.39
N GLU A 798 11.73 -28.67 -21.70
CA GLU A 798 10.54 -29.22 -22.34
C GLU A 798 10.86 -30.02 -23.60
N SER A 799 9.93 -30.91 -23.92
CA SER A 799 9.88 -31.71 -25.14
C SER A 799 8.45 -31.71 -25.66
N SER A 800 8.28 -31.58 -26.97
CA SER A 800 6.99 -31.72 -27.65
C SER A 800 7.19 -32.05 -29.13
N GLY A 801 6.23 -32.75 -29.74
CA GLY A 801 6.29 -33.15 -31.15
C GLY A 801 7.41 -34.14 -31.47
N LYS A 802 7.63 -34.40 -32.76
CA LYS A 802 8.66 -35.32 -33.25
C LYS A 802 9.83 -34.59 -33.88
N PHE A 803 10.71 -34.05 -33.04
CA PHE A 803 11.88 -33.27 -33.47
C PHE A 803 12.77 -34.01 -34.49
N ASN A 804 13.05 -35.30 -34.26
CA ASN A 804 13.87 -36.12 -35.18
C ASN A 804 13.19 -36.40 -36.54
N ALA A 805 11.86 -36.28 -36.61
CA ALA A 805 11.10 -36.37 -37.86
C ALA A 805 10.93 -35.01 -38.55
N SER A 806 11.54 -33.94 -38.02
CA SER A 806 11.37 -32.56 -38.50
C SER A 806 9.91 -32.09 -38.52
N GLU A 807 9.10 -32.57 -37.57
CA GLU A 807 7.72 -32.12 -37.42
C GLU A 807 7.69 -30.65 -36.98
N ALA A 808 6.93 -29.81 -37.72
CA ALA A 808 6.84 -28.39 -37.43
C ALA A 808 6.24 -28.13 -36.04
N GLY A 809 6.86 -27.21 -35.29
CA GLY A 809 6.46 -26.89 -33.92
C GLY A 809 7.00 -27.83 -32.84
N SER A 810 7.86 -28.81 -33.21
CA SER A 810 8.54 -29.65 -32.22
C SER A 810 9.53 -28.84 -31.38
N ILE A 811 9.57 -29.12 -30.08
CA ILE A 811 10.52 -28.52 -29.12
C ILE A 811 11.35 -29.65 -28.51
N GLN A 812 12.66 -29.46 -28.38
CA GLN A 812 13.53 -30.40 -27.68
C GLN A 812 14.64 -29.65 -26.95
N SER A 813 14.66 -29.78 -25.62
CA SER A 813 15.67 -29.14 -24.79
C SER A 813 17.02 -29.87 -24.85
N GLY A 814 18.10 -29.09 -24.93
CA GLY A 814 19.48 -29.58 -24.86
C GLY A 814 20.27 -28.93 -23.74
N ILE A 815 21.35 -29.59 -23.34
CA ILE A 815 22.26 -29.13 -22.28
C ILE A 815 23.71 -29.20 -22.76
N ALA A 816 24.49 -28.17 -22.40
CA ALA A 816 25.93 -28.13 -22.61
C ALA A 816 26.66 -27.95 -21.27
N ILE A 817 27.63 -28.80 -20.98
CA ILE A 817 28.42 -28.80 -19.75
C ILE A 817 29.89 -28.82 -20.14
N ALA A 818 30.64 -27.78 -19.73
CA ALA A 818 32.08 -27.72 -19.91
C ALA A 818 32.80 -27.96 -18.59
N ASN A 819 33.86 -28.76 -18.66
CA ASN A 819 34.72 -29.04 -17.53
C ASN A 819 36.01 -28.23 -17.65
N ALA A 820 36.20 -27.28 -16.74
CA ALA A 820 37.41 -26.47 -16.68
C ALA A 820 38.58 -27.16 -15.95
N SER A 821 38.33 -28.30 -15.29
CA SER A 821 39.32 -29.06 -14.53
C SER A 821 40.26 -29.86 -15.44
N PRO A 822 41.53 -30.05 -15.04
CA PRO A 822 42.42 -31.02 -15.68
C PRO A 822 42.02 -32.49 -15.45
N ASP A 823 41.04 -32.75 -14.57
CA ASP A 823 40.49 -34.09 -14.31
C ASP A 823 39.09 -34.23 -14.88
N ALA A 824 38.70 -35.43 -15.32
CA ALA A 824 37.34 -35.69 -15.78
C ALA A 824 36.33 -35.59 -14.63
N ALA A 825 35.16 -35.01 -14.91
CA ALA A 825 34.09 -34.84 -13.94
C ALA A 825 32.95 -35.85 -14.19
N SER A 826 32.31 -36.32 -13.11
CA SER A 826 31.05 -37.06 -13.18
C SER A 826 29.92 -36.17 -12.71
N VAL A 827 28.92 -35.97 -13.56
CA VAL A 827 27.78 -35.08 -13.34
C VAL A 827 26.50 -35.92 -13.34
N GLN A 828 25.81 -35.97 -12.21
CA GLN A 828 24.47 -36.52 -12.12
C GLN A 828 23.47 -35.53 -12.73
N ALA A 829 22.54 -36.00 -13.54
CA ALA A 829 21.41 -35.24 -14.07
C ALA A 829 20.11 -35.89 -13.58
N GLU A 830 19.24 -35.12 -12.92
CA GLU A 830 17.88 -35.53 -12.52
C GLU A 830 16.85 -34.69 -13.26
N VAL A 831 15.92 -35.31 -13.99
CA VAL A 831 14.78 -34.65 -14.63
C VAL A 831 13.54 -34.88 -13.77
N ARG A 832 12.87 -33.81 -13.35
CA ARG A 832 11.67 -33.85 -12.51
C ARG A 832 10.52 -33.10 -13.17
N SER A 833 9.31 -33.63 -13.10
CA SER A 833 8.10 -32.95 -13.58
C SER A 833 7.92 -31.61 -12.86
N LEU A 834 7.06 -30.74 -13.38
CA LEU A 834 6.68 -29.50 -12.68
C LEU A 834 6.05 -29.77 -11.30
N ALA A 835 5.42 -30.94 -11.12
CA ALA A 835 4.94 -31.41 -9.82
C ALA A 835 6.04 -31.99 -8.91
N GLY A 836 7.31 -32.00 -9.32
CA GLY A 836 8.45 -32.46 -8.50
C GLY A 836 8.75 -33.97 -8.54
N SER A 837 7.90 -34.77 -9.20
CA SER A 837 8.13 -36.21 -9.38
C SER A 837 9.31 -36.49 -10.32
N LEU A 838 10.13 -37.50 -10.03
CA LEU A 838 11.27 -37.88 -10.88
C LEU A 838 10.77 -38.53 -12.17
N LEU A 839 11.23 -38.00 -13.32
CA LEU A 839 10.95 -38.54 -14.66
C LEU A 839 12.11 -39.39 -15.17
N GLY A 840 13.35 -39.06 -14.80
CA GLY A 840 14.54 -39.82 -15.20
C GLY A 840 15.80 -39.29 -14.53
N SER A 841 16.85 -40.11 -14.52
CA SER A 841 18.16 -39.72 -14.01
C SER A 841 19.29 -40.38 -14.80
N ALA A 842 20.41 -39.68 -14.94
CA ALA A 842 21.60 -40.17 -15.63
C ALA A 842 22.89 -39.68 -14.97
N ASN A 843 24.00 -40.38 -15.23
CA ASN A 843 25.35 -39.90 -14.92
C ASN A 843 26.08 -39.60 -16.23
N VAL A 844 26.53 -38.35 -16.37
CA VAL A 844 27.26 -37.84 -17.53
C VAL A 844 28.72 -37.68 -17.15
N ARG A 845 29.62 -38.31 -17.89
CA ARG A 845 31.06 -38.09 -17.76
C ARG A 845 31.46 -36.92 -18.64
N VAL A 846 32.05 -35.87 -18.05
CA VAL A 846 32.57 -34.72 -18.80
C VAL A 846 34.10 -34.80 -18.80
N PRO A 847 34.76 -34.93 -19.97
CA PRO A 847 36.20 -35.14 -20.04
C PRO A 847 36.99 -34.00 -19.40
N ALA A 848 38.22 -34.29 -18.96
CA ALA A 848 39.17 -33.26 -18.50
C ALA A 848 39.35 -32.18 -19.56
N ASN A 849 39.25 -30.91 -19.19
CA ASN A 849 39.26 -29.77 -20.12
C ASN A 849 38.24 -29.83 -21.28
N GLY A 850 37.33 -30.79 -21.27
CA GLY A 850 36.41 -31.09 -22.37
C GLY A 850 35.00 -30.59 -22.10
N GLN A 851 34.08 -31.03 -22.96
CA GLN A 851 32.72 -30.54 -23.00
C GLN A 851 31.77 -31.61 -23.51
N VAL A 852 30.54 -31.62 -22.99
CA VAL A 852 29.44 -32.46 -23.49
C VAL A 852 28.29 -31.52 -23.86
N ALA A 853 27.78 -31.62 -25.09
CA ALA A 853 26.54 -30.97 -25.54
C ALA A 853 25.62 -32.01 -26.18
N MET A 854 24.42 -32.19 -25.59
CA MET A 854 23.48 -33.23 -26.00
C MET A 854 22.04 -32.78 -25.76
N PHE A 855 21.10 -33.28 -26.57
CA PHE A 855 19.69 -33.25 -26.20
C PHE A 855 19.42 -34.20 -25.03
N LEU A 856 18.41 -33.92 -24.21
CA LEU A 856 18.13 -34.75 -23.03
C LEU A 856 17.90 -36.23 -23.39
N ASN A 857 17.19 -36.51 -24.48
CA ASN A 857 16.93 -37.87 -24.95
C ASN A 857 18.17 -38.59 -25.52
N GLN A 858 19.27 -37.88 -25.77
CA GLN A 858 20.54 -38.47 -26.19
C GLN A 858 21.39 -38.90 -24.99
N ILE A 859 21.07 -38.43 -23.78
CA ILE A 859 21.81 -38.80 -22.57
C ILE A 859 21.44 -40.23 -22.17
N ALA A 860 22.46 -41.07 -21.95
CA ALA A 860 22.26 -42.43 -21.50
C ALA A 860 21.58 -42.46 -20.11
N GLY A 861 20.39 -43.06 -20.02
CA GLY A 861 19.52 -43.06 -18.84
C GLY A 861 18.29 -42.15 -18.96
N LEU A 862 18.26 -41.25 -19.95
CA LEU A 862 17.16 -40.30 -20.19
C LEU A 862 16.45 -40.54 -21.54
N GLN A 863 16.74 -41.63 -22.25
CA GLN A 863 16.16 -41.90 -23.58
C GLN A 863 14.66 -42.19 -23.54
N ASN A 864 14.17 -42.65 -22.38
CA ASN A 864 12.77 -43.04 -22.17
C ASN A 864 11.93 -41.97 -21.47
N LEU A 865 12.40 -40.71 -21.46
CA LEU A 865 11.55 -39.59 -21.03
C LEU A 865 10.26 -39.54 -21.88
N PRO A 866 9.14 -39.04 -21.34
CA PRO A 866 7.90 -38.90 -22.12
C PRO A 866 8.13 -38.13 -23.43
N GLU A 867 7.35 -38.43 -24.47
CA GLU A 867 7.45 -37.73 -25.77
C GLU A 867 7.15 -36.22 -25.62
N ALA A 868 6.14 -35.90 -24.79
CA ALA A 868 5.79 -34.53 -24.43
C ALA A 868 5.85 -34.31 -22.90
N PHE A 869 6.61 -33.31 -22.46
CA PHE A 869 6.67 -32.91 -21.05
C PHE A 869 7.16 -31.48 -20.87
N GLN A 870 6.85 -30.91 -19.70
CA GLN A 870 7.52 -29.76 -19.11
C GLN A 870 8.08 -30.17 -17.75
N ALA A 871 9.32 -29.78 -17.47
CA ALA A 871 10.08 -30.31 -16.34
C ALA A 871 11.20 -29.34 -15.90
N THR A 872 11.83 -29.68 -14.79
CA THR A 872 13.12 -29.12 -14.39
C THR A 872 14.20 -30.20 -14.52
N VAL A 873 15.41 -29.81 -14.93
CA VAL A 873 16.59 -30.68 -14.81
C VAL A 873 17.56 -30.07 -13.80
N ILE A 874 18.09 -30.90 -12.92
CA ILE A 874 19.10 -30.56 -11.93
C ILE A 874 20.36 -31.33 -12.29
N THR A 875 21.48 -30.63 -12.44
CA THR A 875 22.80 -31.26 -12.57
C THR A 875 23.60 -31.06 -11.31
N SER A 876 24.36 -32.08 -10.89
CA SER A 876 25.23 -32.04 -9.71
C SER A 876 26.52 -32.86 -9.93
N ALA A 877 27.68 -32.26 -9.64
CA ALA A 877 28.97 -32.93 -9.67
C ALA A 877 29.39 -33.38 -8.26
N ALA A 878 29.86 -34.62 -8.12
CA ALA A 878 30.29 -35.18 -6.84
C ALA A 878 31.45 -34.38 -6.19
N ILE A 879 31.53 -34.41 -4.86
CA ILE A 879 32.71 -34.00 -4.09
C ILE A 879 33.67 -35.19 -4.10
N PHE A 880 34.81 -35.04 -4.78
CA PHE A 880 35.96 -35.90 -4.57
C PHE A 880 36.86 -35.25 -3.53
#